data_AF-A0A0C4EGZ3-F1
#
_entry.id   AF-A0A0C4EGZ3-F1
#
_cell.length_a   1.000
_cell.length_b   1.000
_cell.length_c   1.000
_cell.angle_alpha   90.00
_cell.angle_beta   90.00
_cell.angle_gamma   90.00
#
_symmetry.space_group_name_H-M   'P 1'
#
loop_
_entity.id
_entity.type
_entity.pdbx_description
1 polymer ?
#
loop_
_entity_poly.entity_id
_entity_poly.type
_entity_poly.pdbx_seq_one_letter_code
_entity_poly.pdbx_strand_id
1 'polypeptide(L)'
;MEPATPKRPFAEVEPLDNDQALKAFKRFRDNLPPEEHANSKEAFRLFWNEAGAELVNKYLDDLDSFSRDLLQNTGLTEKTFRVRWSDFLAGDMPLEGFCRQFRVDNQRLKDRAVRLAFLRNHPGYFTNEAITVPQMSEALKCRDNEAELYLKSLLNKPAREALASGISVEIIKKGYDGDFLKSDTILKPLLEKLRKQAAMWDENNYHSPYTSLVGPTTCGKTRSLGKLSEHVCVVYICLRNKDSDGQPPRSALASSMTPDTVADLTNYYESFLIAIFEVVTEFFSKRKEVTDFSKAVSKKIDHHYGSFQKNPNNKASTLLKQAAVDMFTQTEGIHPSFNVLLAIDEARALLSSPKKIPNEFSFFRNFRRALQHIPPNKGFFTILADTTSQVANFNPAPKYDPSARGGLEKGVRLFDPIYQISSLDVLVPTNSPTSWNELTSAARLVNYGTPVYGAYWRDAQAESMNRSEVFSHIISLAQSKLLNFGRQEMLICCIKKLTATLRLGLDAKGVAGELASRIILSCAMREAMRKSKEDPVEIPYGRSVRLADFLNALTGRSEDELELGFDQLFTIYLKRGNTLNEQNITFCGVQVKNTTTKPNFAQDDRKWTDVSSDVKIPMANPYLVLFMSLKTKGDVAPLLPKDARRASQVFHGFKGYACLPEGVAEALEEMIQVEPDLRSLHQDQPGREYAHTVNPLVYTGPQS
;
A
#
# COMPACT_ATOMS: atom_id res chain seq x y z
N MET A 1 -25.45 -13.96 16.42
CA MET A 1 -25.41 -12.95 17.50
C MET A 1 -24.94 -11.66 16.86
N GLU A 2 -25.59 -10.54 17.13
CA GLU A 2 -25.13 -9.24 16.61
C GLU A 2 -23.86 -8.78 17.35
N PRO A 3 -22.89 -8.14 16.68
CA PRO A 3 -21.73 -7.56 17.35
C PRO A 3 -22.18 -6.33 18.17
N ALA A 4 -22.00 -6.39 19.49
CA ALA A 4 -22.39 -5.30 20.38
C ALA A 4 -21.62 -4.02 20.05
N THR A 5 -22.34 -2.93 19.77
CA THR A 5 -21.74 -1.59 19.72
C THR A 5 -21.25 -1.20 21.11
N PRO A 6 -20.11 -0.49 21.24
CA PRO A 6 -19.66 0.08 22.50
C PRO A 6 -20.49 1.32 22.86
N LYS A 7 -21.80 1.15 23.00
CA LYS A 7 -22.57 2.02 23.89
C LYS A 7 -21.90 1.96 25.25
N ARG A 8 -21.79 3.08 25.96
CA ARG A 8 -21.62 3.02 27.42
C ARG A 8 -22.72 2.09 27.95
N PRO A 9 -22.44 1.17 28.89
CA PRO A 9 -23.52 0.43 29.55
C PRO A 9 -24.53 1.45 30.06
N PHE A 10 -25.83 1.16 29.94
CA PHE A 10 -26.89 2.08 30.33
C PHE A 10 -26.62 2.58 31.75
N ALA A 11 -26.12 3.81 31.87
CA ALA A 11 -25.98 4.46 33.14
C ALA A 11 -27.39 4.63 33.70
N GLU A 12 -27.57 4.30 34.98
CA GLU A 12 -28.80 4.58 35.69
C GLU A 12 -29.09 6.07 35.50
N VAL A 13 -30.31 6.40 35.04
CA VAL A 13 -30.64 7.75 34.57
C VAL A 13 -30.42 8.75 35.70
N GLU A 14 -29.38 9.58 35.59
CA GLU A 14 -29.05 10.56 36.62
C GLU A 14 -30.28 11.43 36.93
N PRO A 15 -30.76 11.47 38.18
CA PRO A 15 -31.81 12.39 38.57
C PRO A 15 -31.34 13.83 38.37
N LEU A 16 -32.12 14.64 37.64
CA LEU A 16 -31.82 16.06 37.42
C LEU A 16 -31.98 16.92 38.69
N ASP A 17 -32.31 16.26 39.81
CA ASP A 17 -32.39 16.84 41.15
C ASP A 17 -30.99 17.03 41.77
N ASN A 18 -29.92 16.59 41.08
CA ASN A 18 -28.55 17.04 41.34
C ASN A 18 -28.41 18.54 40.97
N ASP A 19 -27.99 19.36 41.96
CA ASP A 19 -27.77 20.80 41.85
C ASP A 19 -26.88 21.20 40.65
N GLN A 20 -25.89 20.38 40.26
CA GLN A 20 -25.07 20.64 39.07
C GLN A 20 -25.89 20.54 37.77
N ALA A 21 -26.76 19.53 37.65
CA ALA A 21 -27.64 19.36 36.49
C ALA A 21 -28.70 20.46 36.43
N LEU A 22 -29.24 20.88 37.57
CA LEU A 22 -30.22 21.99 37.66
C LEU A 22 -29.60 23.34 37.25
N LYS A 23 -28.37 23.62 37.67
CA LYS A 23 -27.61 24.82 37.26
C LYS A 23 -27.29 24.82 35.76
N ALA A 24 -26.86 23.68 35.22
CA ALA A 24 -26.62 23.53 33.78
C ALA A 24 -27.92 23.64 32.96
N PHE A 25 -29.03 23.04 33.42
CA PHE A 25 -30.34 23.17 32.76
C PHE A 25 -30.79 24.64 32.69
N LYS A 26 -30.61 25.40 33.78
CA LYS A 26 -30.92 26.83 33.78
C LYS A 26 -30.12 27.57 32.71
N ARG A 27 -28.77 27.43 32.69
CA ARG A 27 -27.91 28.05 31.66
C ARG A 27 -28.23 27.62 30.23
N PHE A 28 -28.63 26.38 30.03
CA PHE A 28 -29.05 25.84 28.75
C PHE A 28 -30.35 26.47 28.26
N ARG A 29 -31.41 26.47 29.09
CA ARG A 29 -32.69 27.10 28.77
C ARG A 29 -32.52 28.61 28.58
N ASP A 30 -31.72 29.25 29.43
CA ASP A 30 -31.43 30.68 29.34
C ASP A 30 -30.56 31.03 28.11
N ASN A 31 -30.13 30.06 27.29
CA ASN A 31 -29.52 30.24 25.96
C ASN A 31 -30.47 29.96 24.77
N LEU A 32 -31.72 29.54 25.02
CA LEU A 32 -32.74 29.30 23.98
C LEU A 32 -33.62 30.55 23.71
N PRO A 33 -34.37 30.57 22.61
CA PRO A 33 -35.49 31.49 22.42
C PRO A 33 -36.60 31.25 23.46
N PRO A 34 -37.27 32.29 23.98
CA PRO A 34 -38.43 32.14 24.88
C PRO A 34 -39.53 31.22 24.35
N GLU A 35 -39.67 31.16 23.04
CA GLU A 35 -40.66 30.38 22.30
C GLU A 35 -40.39 28.85 22.40
N GLU A 36 -39.15 28.41 22.64
CA GLU A 36 -38.76 26.99 22.79
C GLU A 36 -38.76 26.49 24.24
N HIS A 37 -39.02 27.36 25.22
CA HIS A 37 -38.90 27.02 26.65
C HIS A 37 -39.73 25.80 27.07
N ALA A 38 -40.85 25.51 26.41
CA ALA A 38 -41.73 24.37 26.70
C ALA A 38 -41.01 23.01 26.57
N ASN A 39 -40.25 22.81 25.48
CA ASN A 39 -39.59 21.53 25.18
C ASN A 39 -38.15 21.45 25.74
N SER A 40 -37.62 22.57 26.23
CA SER A 40 -36.24 22.71 26.71
C SER A 40 -35.80 21.64 27.73
N LYS A 41 -36.69 21.18 28.61
CA LYS A 41 -36.36 20.19 29.65
C LYS A 41 -36.04 18.80 29.08
N GLU A 42 -36.68 18.41 27.98
CA GLU A 42 -36.44 17.13 27.32
C GLU A 42 -35.24 17.22 26.36
N ALA A 43 -35.14 18.31 25.62
CA ALA A 43 -33.98 18.62 24.77
C ALA A 43 -32.66 18.73 25.56
N PHE A 44 -32.72 19.15 26.83
CA PHE A 44 -31.60 19.11 27.77
C PHE A 44 -31.31 17.70 28.28
N ARG A 45 -32.33 16.92 28.66
CA ARG A 45 -32.19 15.54 29.16
C ARG A 45 -31.44 14.64 28.18
N LEU A 46 -31.82 14.68 26.91
CA LEU A 46 -31.17 13.89 25.86
C LEU A 46 -29.69 14.27 25.71
N PHE A 47 -29.40 15.58 25.66
CA PHE A 47 -28.03 16.11 25.56
C PHE A 47 -27.17 15.78 26.79
N TRP A 48 -27.71 15.88 28.00
CA TRP A 48 -27.03 15.51 29.25
C TRP A 48 -26.67 14.02 29.28
N ASN A 49 -27.62 13.16 28.92
CA ASN A 49 -27.43 11.71 28.94
C ASN A 49 -26.41 11.23 27.89
N GLU A 50 -26.37 11.86 26.70
CA GLU A 50 -25.46 11.44 25.62
C GLU A 50 -24.06 12.07 25.75
N ALA A 51 -23.96 13.36 26.07
CA ALA A 51 -22.68 14.05 26.20
C ALA A 51 -22.01 13.82 27.57
N GLY A 52 -22.80 13.72 28.64
CA GLY A 52 -22.34 13.74 30.03
C GLY A 52 -22.01 15.15 30.56
N ALA A 53 -22.01 15.27 31.89
CA ALA A 53 -21.95 16.54 32.60
C ALA A 53 -20.78 17.46 32.20
N GLU A 54 -19.57 16.91 31.98
CA GLU A 54 -18.38 17.70 31.61
C GLU A 54 -18.54 18.39 30.25
N LEU A 55 -19.00 17.66 29.23
CA LEU A 55 -19.17 18.19 27.88
C LEU A 55 -20.34 19.17 27.79
N VAL A 56 -21.42 18.97 28.55
CA VAL A 56 -22.53 19.95 28.60
C VAL A 56 -22.11 21.25 29.29
N ASN A 57 -21.41 21.18 30.43
CA ASN A 57 -20.93 22.41 31.09
C ASN A 57 -19.92 23.16 30.21
N LYS A 58 -18.98 22.44 29.59
CA LYS A 58 -18.03 23.03 28.64
C LYS A 58 -18.74 23.64 27.42
N TYR A 59 -19.75 22.98 26.85
CA TYR A 59 -20.55 23.55 25.74
C TYR A 59 -21.16 24.89 26.14
N LEU A 60 -21.71 25.00 27.35
CA LEU A 60 -22.32 26.24 27.85
C LEU A 60 -21.27 27.33 28.07
N ASP A 61 -20.09 27.01 28.59
CA ASP A 61 -18.98 27.97 28.75
C ASP A 61 -18.43 28.45 27.39
N ASP A 62 -18.20 27.52 26.46
CA ASP A 62 -17.69 27.81 25.11
C ASP A 62 -18.73 28.57 24.27
N LEU A 63 -20.04 28.33 24.48
CA LEU A 63 -21.16 29.05 23.85
C LEU A 63 -21.35 30.45 24.43
N ASP A 64 -21.37 30.59 25.76
CA ASP A 64 -21.49 31.90 26.43
C ASP A 64 -20.30 32.82 26.07
N SER A 65 -19.10 32.26 25.88
CA SER A 65 -17.97 33.01 25.32
C SER A 65 -18.16 33.30 23.82
N PHE A 66 -18.65 32.34 23.03
CA PHE A 66 -18.84 32.53 21.59
C PHE A 66 -19.86 33.63 21.28
N SER A 67 -20.98 33.68 22.01
CA SER A 67 -22.00 34.72 21.84
C SER A 67 -21.47 36.11 22.16
N ARG A 68 -20.66 36.26 23.23
CA ARG A 68 -19.97 37.53 23.55
C ARG A 68 -19.00 37.95 22.44
N ASP A 69 -18.15 37.03 21.98
CA ASP A 69 -17.16 37.29 20.91
C ASP A 69 -17.85 37.67 19.58
N LEU A 70 -19.04 37.12 19.32
CA LEU A 70 -19.83 37.32 18.10
C LEU A 70 -20.70 38.60 18.12
N LEU A 71 -21.20 38.99 19.30
CA LEU A 71 -21.97 40.23 19.49
C LEU A 71 -21.05 41.47 19.60
N GLN A 72 -19.76 41.27 19.88
CA GLN A 72 -18.78 42.34 19.90
C GLN A 72 -18.71 43.05 18.53
N ASN A 73 -19.00 44.36 18.53
CA ASN A 73 -18.99 45.23 17.35
C ASN A 73 -20.06 44.95 16.25
N THR A 74 -21.00 44.02 16.45
CA THR A 74 -22.08 43.78 15.46
C THR A 74 -23.35 44.59 15.71
N GLY A 75 -23.56 45.10 16.93
CA GLY A 75 -24.73 45.90 17.29
C GLY A 75 -26.03 45.09 17.43
N LEU A 76 -25.95 43.77 17.40
CA LEU A 76 -27.07 42.85 17.55
C LEU A 76 -27.33 42.51 19.03
N THR A 77 -28.51 41.97 19.34
CA THR A 77 -28.88 41.62 20.72
C THR A 77 -28.67 40.12 21.00
N GLU A 78 -28.57 39.75 22.29
CA GLU A 78 -28.63 38.33 22.67
C GLU A 78 -29.92 37.64 22.19
N LYS A 79 -31.09 38.32 22.17
CA LYS A 79 -32.31 37.74 21.60
C LYS A 79 -32.12 37.41 20.12
N THR A 80 -31.43 38.27 19.36
CA THR A 80 -31.06 38.02 17.96
C THR A 80 -30.11 36.83 17.82
N PHE A 81 -29.14 36.70 18.72
CA PHE A 81 -28.24 35.54 18.76
C PHE A 81 -29.00 34.23 18.99
N ARG A 82 -29.81 34.15 20.06
CA ARG A 82 -30.51 32.91 20.46
C ARG A 82 -31.44 32.39 19.36
N VAL A 83 -32.24 33.26 18.73
CA VAL A 83 -33.09 32.89 17.59
C VAL A 83 -32.26 32.36 16.42
N ARG A 84 -31.22 33.08 16.00
CA ARG A 84 -30.39 32.67 14.86
C ARG A 84 -29.50 31.45 15.16
N TRP A 85 -29.21 31.19 16.42
CA TRP A 85 -28.55 29.98 16.87
C TRP A 85 -29.50 28.78 16.80
N SER A 86 -30.76 28.91 17.22
CA SER A 86 -31.79 27.89 16.98
C SER A 86 -32.01 27.62 15.49
N ASP A 87 -32.15 28.65 14.65
CA ASP A 87 -32.31 28.46 13.19
C ASP A 87 -31.14 27.64 12.60
N PHE A 88 -29.92 27.86 13.08
CA PHE A 88 -28.71 27.14 12.66
C PHE A 88 -28.64 25.71 13.22
N LEU A 89 -29.08 25.50 14.47
CA LEU A 89 -29.18 24.15 15.07
C LEU A 89 -30.27 23.29 14.43
N ALA A 90 -31.37 23.89 13.97
CA ALA A 90 -32.46 23.21 13.29
C ALA A 90 -32.16 22.88 11.81
N GLY A 91 -31.10 23.47 11.23
CA GLY A 91 -30.80 23.34 9.80
C GLY A 91 -31.71 24.18 8.88
N ASP A 92 -32.45 25.14 9.44
CA ASP A 92 -33.25 26.12 8.69
C ASP A 92 -32.43 27.35 8.27
N MET A 93 -31.26 27.57 8.89
CA MET A 93 -30.26 28.54 8.47
C MET A 93 -28.93 27.86 8.10
N PRO A 94 -28.40 28.03 6.87
CA PRO A 94 -27.08 27.53 6.50
C PRO A 94 -25.96 28.37 7.16
N LEU A 95 -24.78 27.77 7.30
CA LEU A 95 -23.60 28.40 7.91
C LEU A 95 -23.26 29.76 7.26
N GLU A 96 -23.33 29.85 5.93
CA GLU A 96 -23.07 31.09 5.18
C GLU A 96 -24.10 32.19 5.49
N GLY A 97 -25.35 31.79 5.79
CA GLY A 97 -26.41 32.70 6.25
C GLY A 97 -26.15 33.21 7.67
N PHE A 98 -25.82 32.29 8.59
CA PHE A 98 -25.45 32.63 9.97
C PHE A 98 -24.22 33.56 10.00
N CYS A 99 -23.15 33.21 9.28
CA CYS A 99 -21.94 34.03 9.19
C CYS A 99 -22.21 35.40 8.58
N ARG A 100 -23.08 35.51 7.55
CA ARG A 100 -23.47 36.80 6.97
C ARG A 100 -24.24 37.67 7.97
N GLN A 101 -25.16 37.08 8.73
CA GLN A 101 -25.96 37.79 9.73
C GLN A 101 -25.10 38.43 10.83
N PHE A 102 -24.02 37.76 11.25
CA PHE A 102 -23.12 38.22 12.31
C PHE A 102 -21.75 38.74 11.80
N ARG A 103 -21.60 39.01 10.50
CA ARG A 103 -20.36 39.53 9.87
C ARG A 103 -19.11 38.69 10.19
N VAL A 104 -19.26 37.37 10.18
CA VAL A 104 -18.21 36.41 10.56
C VAL A 104 -17.34 36.06 9.36
N ASP A 105 -16.28 36.84 9.14
CA ASP A 105 -15.35 36.57 8.04
C ASP A 105 -14.22 35.60 8.44
N ASN A 106 -13.77 35.65 9.69
CA ASN A 106 -12.66 34.83 10.21
C ASN A 106 -13.02 33.34 10.34
N GLN A 107 -12.25 32.47 9.66
CA GLN A 107 -12.42 31.02 9.68
C GLN A 107 -12.42 30.42 11.10
N ARG A 108 -11.65 30.96 12.05
CA ARG A 108 -11.61 30.46 13.44
C ARG A 108 -12.97 30.55 14.14
N LEU A 109 -13.78 31.56 13.81
CA LEU A 109 -15.13 31.71 14.36
C LEU A 109 -16.14 30.81 13.62
N LYS A 110 -15.96 30.59 12.32
CA LYS A 110 -16.75 29.63 11.52
C LYS A 110 -16.57 28.20 12.05
N ASP A 111 -15.32 27.79 12.24
CA ASP A 111 -14.96 26.48 12.81
C ASP A 111 -15.51 26.30 14.23
N ARG A 112 -15.54 27.36 15.04
CA ARG A 112 -16.11 27.34 16.39
C ARG A 112 -17.63 27.21 16.38
N ALA A 113 -18.33 27.91 15.48
CA ALA A 113 -19.77 27.78 15.29
C ALA A 113 -20.14 26.33 14.90
N VAL A 114 -19.46 25.78 13.89
CA VAL A 114 -19.67 24.39 13.44
C VAL A 114 -19.41 23.39 14.57
N ARG A 115 -18.32 23.55 15.34
CA ARG A 115 -18.01 22.65 16.46
C ARG A 115 -19.04 22.70 17.59
N LEU A 116 -19.54 23.89 17.93
CA LEU A 116 -20.57 24.05 18.96
C LEU A 116 -21.90 23.43 18.52
N ALA A 117 -22.36 23.71 17.29
CA ALA A 117 -23.57 23.10 16.75
C ALA A 117 -23.44 21.57 16.61
N PHE A 118 -22.27 21.06 16.20
CA PHE A 118 -22.02 19.62 16.11
C PHE A 118 -22.03 18.94 17.47
N LEU A 119 -21.45 19.54 18.52
CA LEU A 119 -21.59 19.03 19.89
C LEU A 119 -23.05 19.00 20.35
N ARG A 120 -23.83 20.03 20.00
CA ARG A 120 -25.23 20.15 20.41
C ARG A 120 -26.15 19.13 19.74
N ASN A 121 -25.92 18.80 18.47
CA ASN A 121 -26.77 17.89 17.68
C ASN A 121 -26.25 16.45 17.62
N HIS A 122 -24.95 16.23 17.74
CA HIS A 122 -24.29 14.93 17.58
C HIS A 122 -23.26 14.64 18.70
N PRO A 123 -23.63 14.78 19.98
CA PRO A 123 -22.69 14.76 21.11
C PRO A 123 -21.89 13.46 21.22
N GLY A 124 -22.48 12.29 20.97
CA GLY A 124 -21.80 10.99 21.00
C GLY A 124 -20.63 10.87 20.00
N TYR A 125 -20.53 11.77 19.03
CA TYR A 125 -19.46 11.79 18.02
C TYR A 125 -18.46 12.94 18.19
N PHE A 126 -18.75 13.95 19.01
CA PHE A 126 -17.95 15.18 19.10
C PHE A 126 -16.48 14.95 19.52
N THR A 127 -16.22 13.96 20.37
CA THR A 127 -14.88 13.64 20.86
C THR A 127 -14.05 12.80 19.87
N ASN A 128 -14.59 12.45 18.69
CA ASN A 128 -13.90 11.60 17.73
C ASN A 128 -13.02 12.43 16.79
N GLU A 129 -11.69 12.36 16.98
CA GLU A 129 -10.69 13.10 16.21
C GLU A 129 -10.68 12.79 14.69
N ALA A 130 -11.30 11.67 14.25
CA ALA A 130 -11.37 11.30 12.83
C ALA A 130 -12.49 12.03 12.04
N ILE A 131 -13.30 12.85 12.71
CA ILE A 131 -14.34 13.70 12.11
C ILE A 131 -13.79 15.13 12.00
N THR A 132 -13.59 15.61 10.77
CA THR A 132 -13.03 16.95 10.52
C THR A 132 -14.11 18.04 10.55
N VAL A 133 -13.73 19.31 10.74
CA VAL A 133 -14.69 20.43 10.77
C VAL A 133 -15.55 20.51 9.49
N PRO A 134 -15.03 20.28 8.26
CA PRO A 134 -15.90 20.18 7.07
C PRO A 134 -16.89 19.02 7.14
N GLN A 135 -16.55 17.89 7.75
CA GLN A 135 -17.45 16.74 7.93
C GLN A 135 -18.52 17.02 9.00
N MET A 136 -18.15 17.72 10.09
CA MET A 136 -19.12 18.26 11.06
C MET A 136 -20.10 19.22 10.39
N SER A 137 -19.60 20.12 9.53
CA SER A 137 -20.43 21.08 8.78
C SER A 137 -21.30 20.45 7.69
N GLU A 138 -20.98 19.23 7.24
CA GLU A 138 -21.81 18.49 6.28
C GLU A 138 -22.92 17.71 7.00
N ALA A 139 -22.58 17.06 8.13
CA ALA A 139 -23.56 16.38 8.98
C ALA A 139 -24.67 17.33 9.46
N LEU A 140 -24.33 18.58 9.78
CA LEU A 140 -25.30 19.63 10.15
C LEU A 140 -26.23 20.10 9.02
N LYS A 141 -26.05 19.63 7.77
CA LYS A 141 -26.98 19.88 6.65
C LYS A 141 -27.96 18.72 6.42
N CYS A 142 -27.61 17.52 6.87
CA CYS A 142 -28.42 16.32 6.73
C CYS A 142 -29.66 16.42 7.65
N ARG A 143 -30.80 15.90 7.19
CA ARG A 143 -32.05 15.92 7.97
C ARG A 143 -32.33 14.56 8.59
N ASP A 144 -32.98 14.56 9.75
CA ASP A 144 -33.41 13.37 10.49
C ASP A 144 -32.28 12.31 10.62
N ASN A 145 -32.58 11.05 10.28
CA ASN A 145 -31.65 9.92 10.40
C ASN A 145 -30.49 9.95 9.38
N GLU A 146 -30.50 10.86 8.38
CA GLU A 146 -29.42 10.94 7.40
C GLU A 146 -28.08 11.35 8.04
N ALA A 147 -28.11 12.25 9.02
CA ALA A 147 -26.90 12.70 9.72
C ALA A 147 -26.23 11.53 10.48
N GLU A 148 -27.04 10.71 11.14
CA GLU A 148 -26.62 9.51 11.86
C GLU A 148 -26.05 8.43 10.92
N LEU A 149 -26.67 8.24 9.75
CA LEU A 149 -26.16 7.34 8.70
C LEU A 149 -24.86 7.87 8.07
N TYR A 150 -24.77 9.17 7.80
CA TYR A 150 -23.57 9.83 7.29
C TYR A 150 -22.42 9.72 8.28
N LEU A 151 -22.64 10.02 9.56
CA LEU A 151 -21.62 9.91 10.61
C LEU A 151 -21.17 8.47 10.82
N LYS A 152 -22.10 7.50 10.81
CA LYS A 152 -21.75 6.07 10.78
C LYS A 152 -20.94 5.70 9.54
N SER A 153 -21.23 6.24 8.36
CA SER A 153 -20.41 6.02 7.16
C SER A 153 -19.01 6.65 7.26
N LEU A 154 -18.87 7.77 7.98
CA LEU A 154 -17.59 8.44 8.25
C LEU A 154 -16.74 7.74 9.32
N LEU A 155 -17.33 6.83 10.08
CA LEU A 155 -16.67 6.02 11.12
C LEU A 155 -16.43 4.59 10.62
N ASN A 156 -17.33 4.06 9.80
CA ASN A 156 -17.13 2.90 8.92
C ASN A 156 -16.24 3.24 7.69
N LYS A 157 -15.38 4.27 7.82
CA LYS A 157 -14.42 4.75 6.82
C LYS A 157 -13.44 3.72 6.24
N PRO A 158 -13.03 2.62 6.92
CA PRO A 158 -12.07 1.68 6.32
C PRO A 158 -12.56 1.08 5.01
N ALA A 159 -13.88 0.98 4.84
CA ALA A 159 -14.50 0.29 3.71
C ALA A 159 -14.33 0.97 2.34
N ARG A 160 -13.54 2.06 2.18
CA ARG A 160 -13.31 2.63 0.83
C ARG A 160 -12.45 1.78 -0.11
N GLU A 161 -11.70 0.80 0.40
CA GLU A 161 -11.14 -0.28 -0.45
C GLU A 161 -12.00 -1.56 -0.40
N ALA A 162 -12.58 -1.91 0.76
CA ALA A 162 -13.34 -3.16 0.94
C ALA A 162 -14.77 -3.13 0.34
N LEU A 163 -15.55 -2.05 0.55
CA LEU A 163 -16.91 -1.91 0.02
C LEU A 163 -16.92 -1.76 -1.51
N ALA A 164 -15.85 -1.21 -2.09
CA ALA A 164 -15.66 -1.11 -3.54
C ALA A 164 -15.36 -2.46 -4.21
N SER A 165 -15.13 -3.52 -3.43
CA SER A 165 -14.68 -4.83 -3.92
C SER A 165 -15.44 -6.03 -3.34
N GLY A 166 -16.30 -5.84 -2.32
CA GLY A 166 -17.09 -6.91 -1.68
C GLY A 166 -16.29 -7.81 -0.73
N ILE A 167 -15.07 -7.41 -0.36
CA ILE A 167 -14.10 -8.27 0.31
C ILE A 167 -14.26 -8.19 1.83
N SER A 168 -14.37 -9.35 2.50
CA SER A 168 -14.38 -9.43 3.95
C SER A 168 -12.97 -9.23 4.54
N VAL A 169 -12.83 -8.18 5.36
CA VAL A 169 -11.62 -7.93 6.16
C VAL A 169 -11.36 -9.08 7.16
N GLU A 170 -12.42 -9.74 7.65
CA GLU A 170 -12.33 -10.87 8.57
C GLU A 170 -11.72 -12.11 7.90
N ILE A 171 -12.06 -12.34 6.62
CA ILE A 171 -11.50 -13.44 5.83
C ILE A 171 -10.07 -13.12 5.38
N ILE A 172 -9.75 -11.85 5.05
CA ILE A 172 -8.34 -11.42 4.89
C ILE A 172 -7.55 -11.71 6.16
N LYS A 173 -8.11 -11.42 7.34
CA LYS A 173 -7.45 -11.68 8.63
C LYS A 173 -7.27 -13.17 8.89
N LYS A 174 -8.31 -13.99 8.68
CA LYS A 174 -8.24 -15.47 8.77
C LYS A 174 -7.14 -16.04 7.85
N GLY A 175 -7.06 -15.53 6.62
CA GLY A 175 -6.01 -15.90 5.65
C GLY A 175 -4.61 -15.41 6.01
N TYR A 176 -4.49 -14.26 6.70
CA TYR A 176 -3.24 -13.78 7.27
C TYR A 176 -2.81 -14.61 8.49
N ASP A 177 -3.74 -15.03 9.34
CA ASP A 177 -3.46 -15.75 10.59
C ASP A 177 -3.22 -17.27 10.40
N GLY A 178 -3.64 -17.85 9.27
CA GLY A 178 -3.44 -19.26 8.90
C GLY A 178 -2.01 -19.70 8.54
N ASP A 179 -1.87 -20.96 8.12
CA ASP A 179 -0.57 -21.65 7.97
C ASP A 179 0.43 -20.97 7.02
N PHE A 180 1.71 -21.01 7.42
CA PHE A 180 2.81 -20.48 6.62
C PHE A 180 3.47 -21.58 5.78
N LEU A 181 3.10 -21.64 4.50
CA LEU A 181 3.49 -22.72 3.59
C LEU A 181 4.88 -22.48 2.99
N LYS A 182 5.55 -23.59 2.61
CA LYS A 182 6.89 -23.61 1.99
C LYS A 182 7.94 -22.81 2.79
N SER A 183 7.91 -22.93 4.13
CA SER A 183 8.74 -22.15 5.06
C SER A 183 10.24 -22.18 4.72
N ASP A 184 10.81 -23.35 4.47
CA ASP A 184 12.22 -23.51 4.08
C ASP A 184 12.59 -22.83 2.74
N THR A 185 11.62 -22.60 1.86
CA THR A 185 11.83 -21.92 0.56
C THR A 185 11.77 -20.39 0.71
N ILE A 186 11.10 -19.87 1.74
CA ILE A 186 10.84 -18.44 1.93
C ILE A 186 11.66 -17.84 3.07
N LEU A 187 11.65 -18.44 4.26
CA LEU A 187 12.33 -17.91 5.44
C LEU A 187 13.83 -18.19 5.42
N LYS A 188 14.28 -19.36 4.94
CA LYS A 188 15.71 -19.72 4.99
C LYS A 188 16.59 -18.73 4.21
N PRO A 189 16.30 -18.35 2.94
CA PRO A 189 17.13 -17.37 2.22
C PRO A 189 17.09 -15.97 2.86
N LEU A 190 15.92 -15.57 3.37
CA LEU A 190 15.73 -14.30 4.09
C LEU A 190 16.57 -14.25 5.39
N LEU A 191 16.52 -15.33 6.18
CA LEU A 191 17.26 -15.49 7.42
C LEU A 191 18.77 -15.59 7.19
N GLU A 192 19.21 -16.29 6.14
CA GLU A 192 20.63 -16.36 5.75
C GLU A 192 21.16 -15.00 5.28
N LYS A 193 20.38 -14.25 4.48
CA LYS A 193 20.72 -12.88 4.07
C LYS A 193 20.80 -11.94 5.29
N LEU A 194 19.85 -12.02 6.23
CA LEU A 194 19.86 -11.24 7.46
C LEU A 194 21.02 -11.59 8.39
N ARG A 195 21.27 -12.87 8.65
CA ARG A 195 22.44 -13.35 9.42
C ARG A 195 23.75 -12.85 8.82
N LYS A 196 23.89 -12.88 7.49
CA LYS A 196 25.06 -12.35 6.78
C LYS A 196 25.19 -10.83 6.93
N GLN A 197 24.09 -10.06 6.82
CA GLN A 197 24.13 -8.60 6.98
C GLN A 197 24.42 -8.19 8.43
N ALA A 198 23.84 -8.87 9.42
CA ALA A 198 24.13 -8.65 10.84
C ALA A 198 25.60 -8.96 11.19
N ALA A 199 26.16 -10.06 10.68
CA ALA A 199 27.57 -10.42 10.88
C ALA A 199 28.56 -9.51 10.11
N MET A 200 28.09 -8.72 9.15
CA MET A 200 28.87 -7.69 8.45
C MET A 200 28.72 -6.30 9.10
N TRP A 201 28.04 -6.15 10.23
CA TRP A 201 27.92 -4.87 10.93
C TRP A 201 29.26 -4.42 11.53
N ASP A 202 29.79 -3.35 10.96
CA ASP A 202 30.95 -2.59 11.44
C ASP A 202 30.68 -1.09 11.20
N GLU A 203 30.92 -0.28 12.23
CA GLU A 203 30.67 1.17 12.22
C GLU A 203 31.56 1.93 11.22
N ASN A 204 32.69 1.38 10.79
CA ASN A 204 33.61 2.05 9.86
C ASN A 204 33.19 1.83 8.40
N ASN A 205 32.71 0.63 8.05
CA ASN A 205 32.25 0.29 6.70
C ASN A 205 30.81 0.70 6.41
N TYR A 206 29.89 0.52 7.37
CA TYR A 206 28.45 0.74 7.20
C TYR A 206 27.93 1.86 8.09
N HIS A 207 26.90 2.59 7.66
CA HIS A 207 26.32 3.70 8.42
C HIS A 207 25.70 3.22 9.74
N SER A 208 24.89 2.15 9.68
CA SER A 208 24.07 1.64 10.80
C SER A 208 23.56 0.22 10.50
N PRO A 209 23.25 -0.61 11.52
CA PRO A 209 22.82 -2.00 11.38
C PRO A 209 21.34 -2.13 10.96
N TYR A 210 21.03 -1.75 9.72
CA TYR A 210 19.69 -1.95 9.15
C TYR A 210 19.70 -2.29 7.65
N THR A 211 18.64 -2.95 7.20
CA THR A 211 18.26 -3.07 5.78
C THR A 211 16.78 -2.73 5.59
N SER A 212 16.32 -2.70 4.34
CA SER A 212 14.90 -2.61 3.99
C SER A 212 14.37 -3.90 3.35
N LEU A 213 13.09 -4.20 3.58
CA LEU A 213 12.36 -5.31 2.95
C LEU A 213 11.41 -4.74 1.90
N VAL A 214 11.75 -4.95 0.64
CA VAL A 214 11.10 -4.33 -0.52
C VAL A 214 10.24 -5.37 -1.24
N GLY A 215 9.02 -4.99 -1.61
CA GLY A 215 8.13 -5.85 -2.39
C GLY A 215 6.72 -5.27 -2.48
N PRO A 216 5.89 -5.75 -3.42
CA PRO A 216 4.52 -5.26 -3.59
C PRO A 216 3.64 -5.55 -2.37
N THR A 217 2.39 -5.07 -2.42
CA THR A 217 1.36 -5.49 -1.47
C THR A 217 1.14 -7.00 -1.61
N THR A 218 0.76 -7.68 -0.53
CA THR A 218 0.31 -9.09 -0.53
C THR A 218 1.36 -10.17 -0.82
N CYS A 219 2.62 -9.85 -1.15
CA CYS A 219 3.70 -10.84 -1.31
C CYS A 219 4.25 -11.44 0.01
N GLY A 220 3.49 -11.39 1.11
CA GLY A 220 3.86 -12.04 2.37
C GLY A 220 4.94 -11.36 3.22
N LYS A 221 5.45 -10.17 2.87
CA LYS A 221 6.48 -9.41 3.63
C LYS A 221 6.28 -9.52 5.15
N THR A 222 5.14 -9.04 5.63
CA THR A 222 4.87 -8.90 7.07
C THR A 222 4.64 -10.25 7.76
N ARG A 223 4.00 -11.21 7.09
CA ARG A 223 3.84 -12.57 7.64
C ARG A 223 5.20 -13.27 7.76
N SER A 224 6.12 -13.02 6.83
CA SER A 224 7.51 -13.51 6.90
C SER A 224 8.27 -12.86 8.07
N LEU A 225 8.13 -11.55 8.29
CA LEU A 225 8.69 -10.87 9.47
C LEU A 225 8.19 -11.48 10.78
N GLY A 226 6.88 -11.74 10.89
CA GLY A 226 6.30 -12.42 12.04
C GLY A 226 6.85 -13.83 12.23
N LYS A 227 6.96 -14.61 11.15
CA LYS A 227 7.42 -16.01 11.20
C LYS A 227 8.94 -16.16 11.44
N LEU A 228 9.75 -15.12 11.21
CA LEU A 228 11.15 -15.12 11.68
C LEU A 228 11.27 -15.28 13.22
N SER A 229 10.22 -15.02 13.99
CA SER A 229 10.20 -15.24 15.45
C SER A 229 10.42 -16.70 15.86
N GLU A 230 10.25 -17.66 14.94
CA GLU A 230 10.55 -19.09 15.15
C GLU A 230 12.07 -19.39 15.09
N HIS A 231 12.90 -18.38 14.74
CA HIS A 231 14.34 -18.55 14.48
C HIS A 231 15.25 -17.45 15.08
N VAL A 232 14.69 -16.32 15.50
CA VAL A 232 15.38 -15.18 16.12
C VAL A 232 14.40 -14.40 17.00
N CYS A 233 14.84 -13.68 18.05
CA CYS A 233 13.93 -12.80 18.78
C CYS A 233 13.50 -11.63 17.88
N VAL A 234 12.22 -11.54 17.51
CA VAL A 234 11.69 -10.44 16.69
C VAL A 234 10.93 -9.44 17.56
N VAL A 235 11.46 -8.23 17.67
CA VAL A 235 10.73 -7.07 18.22
C VAL A 235 9.98 -6.41 17.07
N TYR A 236 8.68 -6.71 16.97
CA TYR A 236 7.85 -6.31 15.83
C TYR A 236 7.02 -5.04 16.11
N ILE A 237 7.10 -4.05 15.22
CA ILE A 237 6.37 -2.77 15.32
C ILE A 237 5.79 -2.38 13.95
N CYS A 238 4.47 -2.48 13.78
CA CYS A 238 3.76 -1.99 12.60
C CYS A 238 3.33 -0.53 12.78
N LEU A 239 3.78 0.36 11.90
CA LEU A 239 3.51 1.80 11.95
C LEU A 239 2.28 2.22 11.11
N ARG A 240 1.44 1.25 10.70
CA ARG A 240 0.15 1.44 10.03
C ARG A 240 -0.66 2.59 10.66
N ASN A 241 -1.37 3.38 9.85
CA ASN A 241 -2.21 4.46 10.39
C ASN A 241 -3.27 3.91 11.35
N LYS A 242 -3.66 4.69 12.38
CA LYS A 242 -4.67 4.30 13.37
C LYS A 242 -6.01 3.92 12.71
N ASP A 243 -6.35 4.60 11.62
CA ASP A 243 -7.65 4.47 10.92
C ASP A 243 -7.65 3.39 9.82
N SER A 244 -6.63 2.51 9.77
CA SER A 244 -6.48 1.49 8.72
C SER A 244 -6.76 0.08 9.25
N ASP A 245 -7.64 -0.61 8.54
CA ASP A 245 -8.08 -2.01 8.69
C ASP A 245 -7.09 -3.05 8.13
N GLY A 246 -6.08 -2.60 7.39
CA GLY A 246 -5.06 -3.46 6.80
C GLY A 246 -4.38 -4.34 7.84
N GLN A 247 -4.07 -5.59 7.45
CA GLN A 247 -3.42 -6.54 8.35
C GLN A 247 -1.88 -6.50 8.19
N PRO A 248 -1.11 -6.64 9.28
CA PRO A 248 -1.54 -6.62 10.68
C PRO A 248 -1.86 -5.19 11.17
N PRO A 249 -2.58 -5.06 12.30
CA PRO A 249 -2.92 -3.76 12.89
C PRO A 249 -1.69 -2.99 13.40
N ARG A 250 -1.88 -1.67 13.63
CA ARG A 250 -0.88 -0.79 14.25
C ARG A 250 -0.46 -1.30 15.63
N SER A 251 0.85 -1.44 15.87
CA SER A 251 1.39 -1.86 17.16
C SER A 251 1.26 -0.76 18.22
N ALA A 252 1.14 -1.12 19.51
CA ALA A 252 1.02 -0.13 20.58
C ALA A 252 2.23 0.83 20.67
N LEU A 253 3.46 0.30 20.47
CA LEU A 253 4.70 1.09 20.39
C LEU A 253 4.82 1.98 19.14
N ALA A 254 3.92 1.87 18.16
CA ALA A 254 4.03 2.64 16.92
C ALA A 254 3.91 4.16 17.12
N SER A 255 3.22 4.61 18.18
CA SER A 255 3.16 6.04 18.54
C SER A 255 4.48 6.53 19.14
N SER A 256 5.20 5.68 19.89
CA SER A 256 6.54 5.96 20.41
C SER A 256 7.59 6.04 19.30
N MET A 257 7.34 5.43 18.14
CA MET A 257 8.20 5.57 16.95
C MET A 257 7.99 6.89 16.17
N THR A 258 6.96 7.68 16.48
CA THR A 258 6.68 8.99 15.84
C THR A 258 6.28 10.07 16.86
N PRO A 259 7.19 10.47 17.77
CA PRO A 259 6.84 11.35 18.90
C PRO A 259 6.76 12.84 18.51
N ASP A 260 5.57 13.29 18.09
CA ASP A 260 5.25 14.68 17.71
C ASP A 260 5.39 15.74 18.86
N THR A 261 5.86 15.35 20.05
CA THR A 261 5.96 16.18 21.27
C THR A 261 7.36 16.24 21.90
N VAL A 262 8.34 15.51 21.36
CA VAL A 262 9.68 15.34 21.94
C VAL A 262 10.65 16.38 21.38
N ALA A 263 11.30 17.15 22.26
CA ALA A 263 12.21 18.23 21.90
C ALA A 263 13.60 17.76 21.41
N ASP A 264 14.09 16.61 21.87
CA ASP A 264 15.36 16.02 21.43
C ASP A 264 15.13 14.57 20.98
N LEU A 265 15.03 14.39 19.66
CA LEU A 265 14.85 13.06 19.06
C LEU A 265 16.10 12.17 19.16
N THR A 266 17.29 12.73 19.37
CA THR A 266 18.53 11.93 19.41
C THR A 266 18.59 11.15 20.71
N ASN A 267 18.53 11.86 21.85
CA ASN A 267 18.46 11.20 23.17
C ASN A 267 17.18 10.36 23.33
N TYR A 268 16.08 10.72 22.65
CA TYR A 268 14.86 9.91 22.67
C TYR A 268 15.02 8.57 21.94
N TYR A 269 15.55 8.53 20.72
CA TYR A 269 15.73 7.26 20.00
C TYR A 269 16.83 6.38 20.64
N GLU A 270 17.82 6.97 21.30
CA GLU A 270 18.75 6.21 22.13
C GLU A 270 18.04 5.61 23.36
N SER A 271 17.19 6.40 24.05
CA SER A 271 16.33 5.91 25.14
C SER A 271 15.35 4.81 24.69
N PHE A 272 14.85 4.89 23.45
CA PHE A 272 13.98 3.90 22.83
C PHE A 272 14.69 2.56 22.60
N LEU A 273 15.91 2.59 22.06
CA LEU A 273 16.72 1.38 21.86
C LEU A 273 17.18 0.78 23.21
N ILE A 274 17.60 1.61 24.17
CA ILE A 274 17.90 1.17 25.55
C ILE A 274 16.69 0.46 26.16
N ALA A 275 15.50 1.06 26.07
CA ALA A 275 14.27 0.48 26.62
C ALA A 275 13.92 -0.87 26.00
N ILE A 276 14.07 -1.04 24.68
CA ILE A 276 13.89 -2.33 24.02
C ILE A 276 14.93 -3.35 24.50
N PHE A 277 16.21 -2.99 24.52
CA PHE A 277 17.29 -3.89 24.94
C PHE A 277 17.13 -4.34 26.38
N GLU A 278 16.74 -3.45 27.30
CA GLU A 278 16.44 -3.81 28.68
C GLU A 278 15.26 -4.77 28.81
N VAL A 279 14.14 -4.55 28.11
CA VAL A 279 12.97 -5.45 28.22
C VAL A 279 13.25 -6.82 27.58
N VAL A 280 14.03 -6.88 26.49
CA VAL A 280 14.52 -8.14 25.93
C VAL A 280 15.46 -8.85 26.91
N THR A 281 16.38 -8.12 27.55
CA THR A 281 17.27 -8.64 28.60
C THR A 281 16.46 -9.21 29.78
N GLU A 282 15.46 -8.47 30.26
CA GLU A 282 14.55 -8.90 31.33
C GLU A 282 13.79 -10.18 30.95
N PHE A 283 13.22 -10.25 29.74
CA PHE A 283 12.48 -11.40 29.21
C PHE A 283 13.33 -12.67 29.16
N PHE A 284 14.54 -12.62 28.58
CA PHE A 284 15.41 -13.81 28.48
C PHE A 284 16.07 -14.20 29.82
N SER A 285 16.24 -13.26 30.76
CA SER A 285 16.86 -13.52 32.08
C SER A 285 16.05 -14.44 33.02
N LYS A 286 14.83 -14.84 32.64
CA LYS A 286 13.86 -15.62 33.45
C LYS A 286 13.42 -14.95 34.77
N ARG A 287 13.69 -13.66 34.96
CA ARG A 287 13.46 -12.96 36.25
C ARG A 287 12.03 -12.48 36.49
N LYS A 288 11.20 -12.35 35.45
CA LYS A 288 9.78 -11.97 35.52
C LYS A 288 9.05 -12.34 34.23
N GLU A 289 7.76 -12.62 34.35
CA GLU A 289 6.85 -12.66 33.21
C GLU A 289 6.56 -11.22 32.75
N VAL A 290 6.90 -10.90 31.50
CA VAL A 290 6.69 -9.56 30.92
C VAL A 290 5.28 -9.50 30.34
N THR A 291 4.29 -9.23 31.22
CA THR A 291 2.86 -9.27 30.88
C THR A 291 2.41 -8.24 29.84
N ASP A 292 3.16 -7.15 29.65
CA ASP A 292 2.97 -6.18 28.57
C ASP A 292 4.32 -5.56 28.16
N PHE A 293 4.91 -6.09 27.08
CA PHE A 293 6.16 -5.61 26.50
C PHE A 293 6.08 -4.12 26.08
N SER A 294 4.94 -3.70 25.52
CA SER A 294 4.80 -2.33 24.98
C SER A 294 4.76 -1.30 26.11
N LYS A 295 4.03 -1.59 27.18
CA LYS A 295 3.96 -0.74 28.37
C LYS A 295 5.25 -0.75 29.17
N ALA A 296 5.97 -1.87 29.22
CA ALA A 296 7.31 -1.95 29.81
C ALA A 296 8.31 -1.06 29.07
N VAL A 297 8.36 -1.15 27.73
CA VAL A 297 9.22 -0.31 26.89
C VAL A 297 8.86 1.16 27.01
N SER A 298 7.58 1.55 26.88
CA SER A 298 7.16 2.96 27.03
C SER A 298 7.54 3.55 28.40
N LYS A 299 7.35 2.80 29.49
CA LYS A 299 7.74 3.26 30.84
C LYS A 299 9.26 3.47 30.96
N LYS A 300 10.08 2.63 30.32
CA LYS A 300 11.55 2.78 30.30
C LYS A 300 12.00 3.94 29.40
N ILE A 301 11.31 4.20 28.29
CA ILE A 301 11.54 5.38 27.43
C ILE A 301 11.40 6.66 28.26
N ASP A 302 10.26 6.82 28.94
CA ASP A 302 9.97 8.02 29.74
C ASP A 302 10.98 8.20 30.88
N HIS A 303 11.41 7.10 31.50
CA HIS A 303 12.42 7.11 32.56
C HIS A 303 13.80 7.54 32.05
N HIS A 304 14.31 6.91 30.99
CA HIS A 304 15.63 7.19 30.43
C HIS A 304 15.69 8.58 29.82
N TYR A 305 14.73 8.95 28.98
CA TYR A 305 14.68 10.27 28.35
C TYR A 305 14.55 11.39 29.40
N GLY A 306 13.68 11.21 30.40
CA GLY A 306 13.55 12.14 31.53
C GLY A 306 14.76 12.18 32.48
N SER A 307 15.66 11.20 32.41
CA SER A 307 16.96 11.19 33.11
C SER A 307 18.00 12.00 32.33
N PHE A 308 18.15 11.75 31.03
CA PHE A 308 19.09 12.50 30.17
C PHE A 308 18.75 13.99 30.09
N GLN A 309 17.47 14.36 30.05
CA GLN A 309 17.03 15.76 30.15
C GLN A 309 17.47 16.47 31.45
N LYS A 310 17.62 15.73 32.55
CA LYS A 310 18.03 16.29 33.86
C LYS A 310 19.55 16.35 34.05
N ASN A 311 20.31 15.55 33.30
CA ASN A 311 21.76 15.51 33.40
C ASN A 311 22.42 15.36 32.01
N PRO A 312 22.55 16.46 31.24
CA PRO A 312 23.01 16.44 29.84
C PRO A 312 24.44 15.89 29.63
N ASN A 313 25.23 15.73 30.70
CA ASN A 313 26.56 15.13 30.65
C ASN A 313 26.51 13.60 30.48
N ASN A 314 25.39 12.96 30.80
CA ASN A 314 25.19 11.53 30.56
C ASN A 314 24.91 11.26 29.07
N LYS A 315 25.92 10.80 28.34
CA LYS A 315 25.77 10.37 26.94
C LYS A 315 24.90 9.11 26.87
N ALA A 316 23.67 9.23 26.37
CA ALA A 316 22.74 8.11 26.21
C ALA A 316 23.35 6.98 25.35
N SER A 317 24.10 7.32 24.30
CA SER A 317 24.91 6.41 23.49
C SER A 317 25.88 5.52 24.28
N THR A 318 26.38 5.94 25.44
CA THR A 318 27.18 5.07 26.32
C THR A 318 26.31 4.00 26.99
N LEU A 319 25.13 4.38 27.49
CA LEU A 319 24.18 3.43 28.09
C LEU A 319 23.60 2.47 27.04
N LEU A 320 23.35 2.96 25.82
CA LEU A 320 22.93 2.14 24.68
C LEU A 320 23.98 1.07 24.33
N LYS A 321 25.27 1.42 24.36
CA LYS A 321 26.35 0.45 24.14
C LYS A 321 26.40 -0.63 25.23
N GLN A 322 26.14 -0.28 26.49
CA GLN A 322 26.04 -1.26 27.58
C GLN A 322 24.79 -2.15 27.45
N ALA A 323 23.61 -1.55 27.24
CA ALA A 323 22.36 -2.29 27.08
C ALA A 323 22.41 -3.29 25.89
N ALA A 324 23.12 -2.95 24.81
CA ALA A 324 23.37 -3.87 23.69
C ALA A 324 24.29 -5.05 24.07
N VAL A 325 25.25 -4.85 24.97
CA VAL A 325 26.08 -5.93 25.53
C VAL A 325 25.26 -6.83 26.46
N ASP A 326 24.46 -6.25 27.35
CA ASP A 326 23.63 -7.01 28.30
C ASP A 326 22.57 -7.84 27.56
N MET A 327 21.91 -7.24 26.56
CA MET A 327 20.97 -7.90 25.66
C MET A 327 21.63 -9.04 24.88
N PHE A 328 22.83 -8.84 24.33
CA PHE A 328 23.56 -9.92 23.65
C PHE A 328 23.87 -11.07 24.61
N THR A 329 24.40 -10.78 25.80
CA THR A 329 24.75 -11.79 26.81
C THR A 329 23.54 -12.61 27.28
N GLN A 330 22.33 -12.03 27.36
CA GLN A 330 21.12 -12.79 27.69
C GLN A 330 20.51 -13.52 26.48
N THR A 331 20.86 -13.17 25.25
CA THR A 331 20.28 -13.75 24.01
C THR A 331 21.23 -14.64 23.22
N GLU A 332 22.49 -14.79 23.64
CA GLU A 332 23.55 -15.53 22.94
C GLU A 332 23.13 -16.96 22.53
N GLY A 333 22.37 -17.65 23.39
CA GLY A 333 21.85 -19.01 23.15
C GLY A 333 20.84 -19.14 22.00
N ILE A 334 20.41 -18.05 21.36
CA ILE A 334 19.55 -18.09 20.16
C ILE A 334 20.38 -18.43 18.90
N HIS A 335 21.53 -17.77 18.73
CA HIS A 335 22.41 -17.92 17.56
C HIS A 335 23.77 -17.24 17.84
N PRO A 336 24.91 -17.72 17.33
CA PRO A 336 26.22 -17.11 17.63
C PRO A 336 26.44 -15.66 17.15
N SER A 337 25.56 -15.12 16.29
CA SER A 337 25.79 -13.83 15.61
C SER A 337 24.54 -13.02 15.22
N PHE A 338 23.33 -13.52 15.50
CA PHE A 338 22.09 -12.84 15.10
C PHE A 338 20.91 -13.32 15.98
N ASN A 339 20.61 -12.53 16.98
CA ASN A 339 19.88 -12.91 18.18
C ASN A 339 18.58 -12.10 18.33
N VAL A 340 18.61 -10.83 17.91
CA VAL A 340 17.49 -9.88 18.02
C VAL A 340 17.33 -9.10 16.72
N LEU A 341 16.10 -9.09 16.19
CA LEU A 341 15.68 -8.37 14.99
C LEU A 341 14.62 -7.33 15.36
N LEU A 342 14.91 -6.05 15.16
CA LEU A 342 13.90 -4.99 15.23
C LEU A 342 13.22 -4.86 13.87
N ALA A 343 11.97 -5.34 13.78
CA ALA A 343 11.20 -5.36 12.55
C ALA A 343 10.17 -4.23 12.54
N ILE A 344 10.42 -3.19 11.74
CA ILE A 344 9.51 -2.05 11.55
C ILE A 344 8.74 -2.26 10.23
N ASP A 345 7.43 -2.42 10.30
CA ASP A 345 6.56 -2.52 9.10
C ASP A 345 5.71 -1.26 8.90
N GLU A 346 5.25 -1.03 7.66
CA GLU A 346 4.71 0.25 7.20
C GLU A 346 5.66 1.42 7.53
N ALA A 347 6.97 1.20 7.33
CA ALA A 347 8.03 2.10 7.75
C ALA A 347 7.96 3.51 7.13
N ARG A 348 7.11 3.74 6.11
CA ARG A 348 6.76 5.06 5.54
C ARG A 348 6.47 6.12 6.60
N ALA A 349 5.89 5.74 7.74
CA ALA A 349 5.51 6.65 8.82
C ALA A 349 6.71 7.35 9.46
N LEU A 350 7.93 6.81 9.29
CA LEU A 350 9.17 7.44 9.75
C LEU A 350 9.70 8.52 8.79
N LEU A 351 9.17 8.63 7.57
CA LEU A 351 9.69 9.58 6.58
C LEU A 351 9.23 11.02 6.81
N SER A 352 8.23 11.25 7.68
CA SER A 352 7.82 12.58 8.12
C SER A 352 8.76 13.17 9.18
N SER A 353 8.81 14.50 9.24
CA SER A 353 9.40 15.26 10.36
C SER A 353 8.34 15.59 11.42
N PRO A 354 8.75 15.89 12.67
CA PRO A 354 7.83 16.33 13.72
C PRO A 354 7.12 17.63 13.36
N LYS A 355 5.80 17.71 13.58
CA LYS A 355 5.01 18.90 13.23
C LYS A 355 5.33 20.12 14.09
N LYS A 356 5.91 19.92 15.27
CA LYS A 356 6.16 20.99 16.26
C LYS A 356 7.57 21.58 16.24
N ILE A 357 8.49 21.03 15.45
CA ILE A 357 9.89 21.49 15.39
C ILE A 357 10.24 21.82 13.94
N PRO A 358 10.13 23.10 13.52
CA PRO A 358 10.50 23.52 12.18
C PRO A 358 11.95 23.16 11.85
N ASN A 359 12.18 22.68 10.63
CA ASN A 359 13.49 22.24 10.10
C ASN A 359 14.13 21.01 10.79
N GLU A 360 13.42 20.32 11.71
CA GLU A 360 13.92 19.07 12.29
C GLU A 360 13.92 17.92 11.27
N PHE A 361 14.88 17.00 11.43
CA PHE A 361 15.02 15.84 10.58
C PHE A 361 13.85 14.85 10.74
N SER A 362 13.64 14.01 9.73
CA SER A 362 12.61 12.98 9.77
C SER A 362 12.84 12.00 10.92
N PHE A 363 11.76 11.41 11.43
CA PHE A 363 11.79 10.38 12.46
C PHE A 363 12.78 9.26 12.10
N PHE A 364 12.79 8.83 10.83
CA PHE A 364 13.72 7.84 10.28
C PHE A 364 15.18 8.26 10.44
N ARG A 365 15.52 9.51 10.12
CA ARG A 365 16.92 9.98 10.15
C ARG A 365 17.48 10.06 11.57
N ASN A 366 16.68 10.46 12.55
CA ASN A 366 17.11 10.48 13.95
C ASN A 366 17.11 9.07 14.57
N PHE A 367 16.17 8.19 14.21
CA PHE A 367 16.24 6.77 14.54
C PHE A 367 17.49 6.08 13.96
N ARG A 368 17.79 6.33 12.68
CA ARG A 368 18.99 5.79 11.99
C ARG A 368 20.29 6.25 12.63
N ARG A 369 20.33 7.45 13.20
CA ARG A 369 21.48 7.95 14.00
C ARG A 369 21.66 7.18 15.30
N ALA A 370 20.60 6.96 16.07
CA ALA A 370 20.67 6.16 17.30
C ALA A 370 21.14 4.71 17.01
N LEU A 371 20.72 4.13 15.88
CA LEU A 371 21.21 2.82 15.42
C LEU A 371 22.73 2.78 15.17
N GLN A 372 23.40 3.88 14.80
CA GLN A 372 24.86 3.91 14.57
C GLN A 372 25.66 3.63 15.84
N HIS A 373 25.09 3.94 17.01
CA HIS A 373 25.77 3.78 18.30
C HIS A 373 25.72 2.35 18.84
N ILE A 374 25.05 1.41 18.16
CA ILE A 374 25.00 0.00 18.54
C ILE A 374 26.34 -0.68 18.18
N PRO A 375 27.04 -1.35 19.13
CA PRO A 375 28.35 -1.93 18.84
C PRO A 375 28.29 -3.05 17.78
N PRO A 376 29.38 -3.26 17.01
CA PRO A 376 29.53 -4.46 16.18
C PRO A 376 29.54 -5.73 17.04
N ASN A 377 29.16 -6.86 16.44
CA ASN A 377 29.13 -8.18 17.09
C ASN A 377 28.31 -8.22 18.41
N LYS A 378 27.08 -7.69 18.35
CA LYS A 378 26.08 -7.74 19.45
C LYS A 378 24.76 -8.40 19.05
N GLY A 379 24.76 -9.20 17.98
CA GLY A 379 23.60 -10.01 17.59
C GLY A 379 22.34 -9.23 17.16
N PHE A 380 22.41 -7.90 17.03
CA PHE A 380 21.26 -7.05 16.72
C PHE A 380 21.26 -6.60 15.26
N PHE A 381 20.07 -6.55 14.65
CA PHE A 381 19.86 -5.88 13.36
C PHE A 381 18.45 -5.28 13.26
N THR A 382 18.26 -4.29 12.38
CA THR A 382 16.95 -3.69 12.07
C THR A 382 16.52 -4.02 10.64
N ILE A 383 15.23 -4.24 10.41
CA ILE A 383 14.65 -4.36 9.07
C ILE A 383 13.43 -3.43 8.92
N LEU A 384 13.43 -2.66 7.83
CA LEU A 384 12.40 -1.66 7.50
C LEU A 384 11.56 -2.16 6.31
N ALA A 385 10.36 -2.67 6.58
CA ALA A 385 9.42 -3.08 5.54
C ALA A 385 8.50 -1.93 5.14
N ASP A 386 8.31 -1.76 3.84
CA ASP A 386 7.29 -0.87 3.28
C ASP A 386 6.82 -1.37 1.91
N THR A 387 5.65 -0.88 1.46
CA THR A 387 4.94 -1.39 0.28
C THR A 387 4.92 -0.42 -0.91
N THR A 388 5.16 0.89 -0.72
CA THR A 388 5.06 1.88 -1.83
C THR A 388 6.07 3.03 -1.77
N SER A 389 6.96 3.06 -0.77
CA SER A 389 8.09 3.98 -0.71
C SER A 389 9.12 3.63 -1.79
N GLN A 390 9.84 4.63 -2.28
CA GLN A 390 10.99 4.35 -3.13
C GLN A 390 12.09 3.72 -2.27
N VAL A 391 12.87 2.79 -2.85
CA VAL A 391 14.01 2.17 -2.16
C VAL A 391 14.98 3.24 -1.63
N ALA A 392 15.17 4.33 -2.40
CA ALA A 392 15.98 5.48 -2.02
C ALA A 392 15.52 6.22 -0.74
N ASN A 393 14.27 6.04 -0.29
CA ASN A 393 13.77 6.65 0.95
C ASN A 393 14.44 6.05 2.21
N PHE A 394 14.77 4.75 2.16
CA PHE A 394 15.45 4.04 3.25
C PHE A 394 16.90 3.69 2.91
N ASN A 395 17.24 3.58 1.62
CA ASN A 395 18.58 3.30 1.11
C ASN A 395 19.02 4.41 0.13
N PRO A 396 19.20 5.67 0.58
CA PRO A 396 19.69 6.75 -0.26
C PRO A 396 21.11 6.47 -0.78
N ALA A 397 21.43 6.95 -1.97
CA ALA A 397 22.81 6.95 -2.45
C ALA A 397 23.67 7.89 -1.56
N PRO A 398 24.90 7.52 -1.14
CA PRO A 398 25.65 8.29 -0.14
C PRO A 398 25.86 9.78 -0.49
N LYS A 399 26.04 10.08 -1.79
CA LYS A 399 26.16 11.45 -2.33
C LYS A 399 24.89 12.31 -2.25
N TYR A 400 23.74 11.70 -2.01
CA TYR A 400 22.44 12.37 -1.85
C TYR A 400 21.86 12.20 -0.45
N ASP A 401 22.61 11.60 0.48
CA ASP A 401 22.20 11.51 1.87
C ASP A 401 22.49 12.84 2.58
N PRO A 402 21.47 13.61 3.02
CA PRO A 402 21.72 14.91 3.62
C PRO A 402 22.26 14.82 5.06
N SER A 403 22.62 13.62 5.55
CA SER A 403 23.45 13.43 6.75
C SER A 403 24.94 13.25 6.47
N ALA A 404 25.35 13.06 5.21
CA ALA A 404 26.76 13.13 4.82
C ALA A 404 27.23 14.59 4.86
N ARG A 405 27.70 15.04 6.03
CA ARG A 405 28.41 16.33 6.14
C ARG A 405 29.78 16.21 5.47
N GLY A 406 30.28 17.33 4.92
CA GLY A 406 31.49 17.35 4.11
C GLY A 406 32.75 16.93 4.87
N GLY A 407 33.06 15.64 4.82
CA GLY A 407 34.19 15.00 5.49
C GLY A 407 34.00 13.48 5.45
N LEU A 408 35.09 12.71 5.51
CA LEU A 408 35.03 11.24 5.57
C LEU A 408 34.71 10.77 6.99
N GLU A 409 33.49 11.05 7.45
CA GLU A 409 32.92 10.43 8.65
C GLU A 409 32.59 8.94 8.39
N LYS A 410 32.55 8.15 9.46
CA LYS A 410 32.48 6.69 9.41
C LYS A 410 31.22 6.17 8.71
N GLY A 411 31.33 5.02 8.04
CA GLY A 411 30.17 4.23 7.63
C GLY A 411 29.49 4.70 6.33
N VAL A 412 30.24 4.82 5.23
CA VAL A 412 29.73 5.35 3.95
C VAL A 412 28.71 4.42 3.26
N ARG A 413 28.66 3.12 3.61
CA ARG A 413 27.79 2.13 2.94
C ARG A 413 26.49 1.89 3.69
N LEU A 414 25.45 1.53 2.93
CA LEU A 414 24.21 0.95 3.46
C LEU A 414 24.14 -0.53 3.04
N PHE A 415 23.41 -1.35 3.79
CA PHE A 415 23.19 -2.75 3.42
C PHE A 415 22.21 -2.87 2.25
N ASP A 416 22.45 -3.81 1.33
CA ASP A 416 21.55 -4.02 0.18
C ASP A 416 20.12 -4.35 0.63
N PRO A 417 19.09 -3.76 0.00
CA PRO A 417 17.70 -4.07 0.27
C PRO A 417 17.40 -5.54 -0.06
N ILE A 418 16.51 -6.15 0.72
CA ILE A 418 16.02 -7.51 0.49
C ILE A 418 14.74 -7.43 -0.33
N TYR A 419 14.77 -7.96 -1.55
CA TYR A 419 13.64 -7.94 -2.50
C TYR A 419 13.23 -9.35 -2.99
N GLN A 420 14.03 -10.38 -2.69
CA GLN A 420 13.75 -11.77 -3.04
C GLN A 420 12.84 -12.38 -1.97
N ILE A 421 11.54 -12.48 -2.29
CA ILE A 421 10.54 -13.13 -1.43
C ILE A 421 9.83 -14.18 -2.28
N SER A 422 10.16 -15.45 -2.04
CA SER A 422 9.75 -16.62 -2.84
C SER A 422 8.28 -17.04 -2.61
N SER A 423 7.36 -16.07 -2.45
CA SER A 423 5.94 -16.28 -2.14
C SER A 423 5.04 -16.37 -3.37
N LEU A 424 5.55 -16.09 -4.56
CA LEU A 424 4.80 -16.28 -5.81
C LEU A 424 4.53 -17.77 -6.04
N ASP A 425 3.32 -18.09 -6.47
CA ASP A 425 2.84 -19.46 -6.73
C ASP A 425 3.00 -20.43 -5.53
N VAL A 426 3.12 -19.88 -4.31
CA VAL A 426 3.30 -20.68 -3.09
C VAL A 426 2.11 -21.62 -2.84
N LEU A 427 0.91 -21.24 -3.27
CA LEU A 427 -0.33 -22.03 -3.15
C LEU A 427 -0.63 -22.93 -4.36
N VAL A 428 0.12 -22.83 -5.47
CA VAL A 428 -0.17 -23.62 -6.68
C VAL A 428 0.01 -25.13 -6.40
N PRO A 429 -0.99 -25.98 -6.70
CA PRO A 429 -0.85 -27.43 -6.58
C PRO A 429 0.28 -27.98 -7.44
N THR A 430 1.09 -28.89 -6.88
CA THR A 430 2.24 -29.49 -7.56
C THR A 430 1.85 -30.46 -8.68
N ASN A 431 0.61 -30.96 -8.69
CA ASN A 431 0.08 -31.74 -9.79
C ASN A 431 -0.32 -30.85 -10.98
N SER A 432 0.03 -31.26 -12.19
CA SER A 432 -0.54 -30.71 -13.42
C SER A 432 -2.06 -30.91 -13.44
N PRO A 433 -2.83 -30.00 -14.09
CA PRO A 433 -4.26 -30.19 -14.23
C PRO A 433 -4.59 -31.26 -15.27
N THR A 434 -5.68 -31.98 -15.03
CA THR A 434 -6.14 -33.16 -15.79
C THR A 434 -7.33 -32.86 -16.71
N SER A 435 -8.05 -31.76 -16.44
CA SER A 435 -9.22 -31.32 -17.18
C SER A 435 -9.21 -29.80 -17.39
N TRP A 436 -9.93 -29.33 -18.41
CA TRP A 436 -10.16 -27.90 -18.63
C TRP A 436 -10.90 -27.26 -17.47
N ASN A 437 -11.88 -27.98 -16.91
CA ASN A 437 -12.66 -27.55 -15.76
C ASN A 437 -11.77 -27.38 -14.52
N GLU A 438 -10.71 -28.19 -14.35
CA GLU A 438 -9.72 -28.02 -13.29
C GLU A 438 -8.77 -26.84 -13.58
N LEU A 439 -8.16 -26.81 -14.77
CA LEU A 439 -7.21 -25.79 -15.22
C LEU A 439 -7.79 -24.37 -15.12
N THR A 440 -9.06 -24.21 -15.51
CA THR A 440 -9.77 -22.92 -15.52
C THR A 440 -10.64 -22.70 -14.28
N SER A 441 -10.59 -23.58 -13.27
CA SER A 441 -11.35 -23.39 -12.03
C SER A 441 -10.85 -22.21 -11.21
N ALA A 442 -11.74 -21.48 -10.55
CA ALA A 442 -11.36 -20.42 -9.60
C ALA A 442 -10.41 -20.99 -8.55
N ALA A 443 -10.77 -22.14 -7.97
CA ALA A 443 -10.00 -22.84 -6.96
C ALA A 443 -8.56 -23.18 -7.36
N ARG A 444 -8.27 -23.29 -8.68
CA ARG A 444 -6.90 -23.43 -9.19
C ARG A 444 -6.28 -22.09 -9.58
N LEU A 445 -7.02 -21.23 -10.31
CA LEU A 445 -6.53 -19.93 -10.81
C LEU A 445 -6.14 -18.96 -9.69
N VAL A 446 -6.92 -18.90 -8.59
CA VAL A 446 -6.65 -18.00 -7.44
C VAL A 446 -5.39 -18.37 -6.64
N ASN A 447 -4.82 -19.55 -6.86
CA ASN A 447 -3.59 -19.98 -6.18
C ASN A 447 -2.30 -19.50 -6.88
N TYR A 448 -2.40 -19.01 -8.13
CA TYR A 448 -1.29 -18.42 -8.87
C TYR A 448 -1.06 -16.95 -8.47
N GLY A 449 0.17 -16.47 -8.63
CA GLY A 449 0.55 -15.11 -8.26
C GLY A 449 0.75 -14.95 -6.75
N THR A 450 0.13 -13.94 -6.12
CA THR A 450 0.34 -13.65 -4.70
C THR A 450 -0.58 -14.48 -3.78
N PRO A 451 -0.11 -14.91 -2.59
CA PRO A 451 -0.82 -15.88 -1.74
C PRO A 451 -2.17 -15.41 -1.20
N VAL A 452 -2.45 -14.10 -1.22
CA VAL A 452 -3.69 -13.54 -0.65
C VAL A 452 -4.95 -14.08 -1.33
N TYR A 453 -4.92 -14.30 -2.65
CA TYR A 453 -6.11 -14.67 -3.41
C TYR A 453 -6.55 -16.09 -3.08
N GLY A 454 -5.60 -17.04 -3.05
CA GLY A 454 -5.87 -18.43 -2.69
C GLY A 454 -6.16 -18.63 -1.20
N ALA A 455 -5.52 -17.86 -0.31
CA ALA A 455 -5.88 -17.85 1.11
C ALA A 455 -7.32 -17.36 1.31
N TYR A 456 -7.68 -16.21 0.71
CA TYR A 456 -9.05 -15.68 0.77
C TYR A 456 -10.07 -16.64 0.19
N TRP A 457 -9.78 -17.27 -0.95
CA TRP A 457 -10.65 -18.29 -1.55
C TRP A 457 -10.90 -19.48 -0.62
N ARG A 458 -9.83 -20.09 -0.09
CA ARG A 458 -9.90 -21.20 0.88
C ARG A 458 -10.78 -20.85 2.07
N ASP A 459 -10.55 -19.66 2.65
CA ASP A 459 -11.17 -19.30 3.92
C ASP A 459 -12.61 -18.83 3.75
N ALA A 460 -12.95 -18.16 2.64
CA ALA A 460 -14.34 -17.85 2.27
C ALA A 460 -15.16 -19.11 1.95
N GLN A 461 -14.54 -20.13 1.36
CA GLN A 461 -15.17 -21.43 1.13
C GLN A 461 -15.43 -22.19 2.44
N ALA A 462 -14.56 -22.02 3.45
CA ALA A 462 -14.79 -22.55 4.79
C ALA A 462 -15.94 -21.82 5.52
N GLU A 463 -16.15 -20.52 5.27
CA GLU A 463 -17.33 -19.75 5.72
C GLU A 463 -18.58 -19.98 4.83
N SER A 464 -18.56 -20.98 3.94
CA SER A 464 -19.68 -21.33 3.04
C SER A 464 -20.18 -20.19 2.12
N MET A 465 -19.32 -19.23 1.78
CA MET A 465 -19.66 -18.13 0.87
C MET A 465 -19.91 -18.62 -0.57
N ASN A 466 -20.67 -17.83 -1.35
CA ASN A 466 -20.93 -18.11 -2.75
C ASN A 466 -19.65 -18.00 -3.60
N ARG A 467 -19.26 -19.12 -4.23
CA ARG A 467 -18.09 -19.24 -5.12
C ARG A 467 -18.00 -18.17 -6.20
N SER A 468 -19.12 -17.77 -6.80
CA SER A 468 -19.14 -16.79 -7.88
C SER A 468 -18.84 -15.38 -7.37
N GLU A 469 -19.43 -15.02 -6.23
CA GLU A 469 -19.20 -13.74 -5.54
C GLU A 469 -17.76 -13.65 -5.03
N VAL A 470 -17.27 -14.68 -4.33
CA VAL A 470 -15.88 -14.75 -3.84
C VAL A 470 -14.88 -14.59 -4.99
N PHE A 471 -15.10 -15.24 -6.13
CA PHE A 471 -14.22 -15.07 -7.30
C PHE A 471 -14.30 -13.66 -7.89
N SER A 472 -15.49 -13.08 -7.97
CA SER A 472 -15.70 -11.71 -8.44
C SER A 472 -15.02 -10.67 -7.53
N HIS A 473 -15.06 -10.88 -6.20
CA HIS A 473 -14.40 -10.05 -5.22
C HIS A 473 -12.86 -10.16 -5.32
N ILE A 474 -12.33 -11.37 -5.53
CA ILE A 474 -10.89 -11.59 -5.81
C ILE A 474 -10.47 -10.89 -7.11
N ILE A 475 -11.27 -10.96 -8.18
CA ILE A 475 -11.01 -10.24 -9.43
C ILE A 475 -11.00 -8.72 -9.18
N SER A 476 -11.93 -8.19 -8.39
CA SER A 476 -11.94 -6.77 -8.02
C SER A 476 -10.70 -6.37 -7.19
N LEU A 477 -10.21 -7.25 -6.30
CA LEU A 477 -8.93 -7.03 -5.60
C LEU A 477 -7.75 -6.97 -6.58
N ALA A 478 -7.64 -7.97 -7.46
CA ALA A 478 -6.56 -8.05 -8.42
C ALA A 478 -6.57 -6.83 -9.36
N GLN A 479 -7.74 -6.42 -9.86
CA GLN A 479 -7.89 -5.24 -10.70
C GLN A 479 -7.57 -3.94 -9.93
N SER A 480 -8.06 -3.76 -8.71
CA SER A 480 -7.76 -2.54 -7.92
C SER A 480 -6.29 -2.44 -7.49
N LYS A 481 -5.57 -3.55 -7.30
CA LYS A 481 -4.14 -3.56 -6.93
C LYS A 481 -3.18 -3.57 -8.12
N LEU A 482 -3.56 -4.13 -9.28
CA LEU A 482 -2.75 -4.12 -10.52
C LEU A 482 -3.04 -2.92 -11.43
N LEU A 483 -4.31 -2.51 -11.54
CA LEU A 483 -4.85 -1.57 -12.52
C LEU A 483 -5.63 -0.45 -11.81
N ASN A 484 -5.07 0.10 -10.72
CA ASN A 484 -5.78 1.07 -9.90
C ASN A 484 -6.24 2.27 -10.75
N PHE A 485 -7.56 2.45 -10.81
CA PHE A 485 -8.33 3.14 -11.84
C PHE A 485 -8.29 2.54 -13.25
N GLY A 486 -9.49 2.29 -13.80
CA GLY A 486 -9.73 2.06 -15.23
C GLY A 486 -9.51 3.29 -16.11
N ARG A 487 -8.55 4.17 -15.76
CA ARG A 487 -8.15 5.33 -16.54
C ARG A 487 -6.88 5.02 -17.34
N GLN A 488 -6.93 5.33 -18.63
CA GLN A 488 -5.80 5.27 -19.55
C GLN A 488 -4.54 5.97 -19.00
N GLU A 489 -4.73 7.09 -18.30
CA GLU A 489 -3.73 7.89 -17.57
C GLU A 489 -2.81 7.04 -16.68
N MET A 490 -3.37 6.07 -15.94
CA MET A 490 -2.61 5.27 -14.97
C MET A 490 -1.76 4.19 -15.66
N LEU A 491 -2.26 3.59 -16.73
CA LEU A 491 -1.46 2.68 -17.57
C LEU A 491 -0.29 3.44 -18.23
N ILE A 492 -0.54 4.65 -18.73
CA ILE A 492 0.50 5.55 -19.27
C ILE A 492 1.54 5.89 -18.19
N CYS A 493 1.11 6.22 -16.96
CA CYS A 493 2.01 6.48 -15.83
C CYS A 493 2.88 5.26 -15.48
N CYS A 494 2.31 4.07 -15.48
CA CYS A 494 3.05 2.82 -15.25
C CYS A 494 4.05 2.54 -16.38
N ILE A 495 3.67 2.70 -17.64
CA ILE A 495 4.57 2.55 -18.79
C ILE A 495 5.74 3.54 -18.67
N LYS A 496 5.49 4.82 -18.40
CA LYS A 496 6.57 5.82 -18.24
C LYS A 496 7.51 5.53 -17.07
N LYS A 497 7.02 4.92 -15.98
CA LYS A 497 7.88 4.42 -14.89
C LYS A 497 8.69 3.18 -15.30
N LEU A 498 8.15 2.29 -16.13
CA LEU A 498 8.90 1.20 -16.73
C LEU A 498 9.97 1.74 -17.69
N THR A 499 9.66 2.70 -18.57
CA THR A 499 10.64 3.41 -19.43
C THR A 499 11.79 4.01 -18.61
N ALA A 500 11.47 4.72 -17.52
CA ALA A 500 12.48 5.30 -16.63
C ALA A 500 13.35 4.24 -15.93
N THR A 501 12.81 3.04 -15.67
CA THR A 501 13.55 1.90 -15.08
C THR A 501 14.42 1.20 -16.12
N LEU A 502 13.89 0.96 -17.32
CA LEU A 502 14.59 0.36 -18.46
C LEU A 502 15.80 1.19 -18.88
N ARG A 503 15.71 2.53 -18.82
CA ARG A 503 16.82 3.47 -19.06
C ARG A 503 18.05 3.24 -18.16
N LEU A 504 17.92 2.46 -17.09
CA LEU A 504 19.01 2.10 -16.17
C LEU A 504 19.57 0.67 -16.40
N GLY A 505 18.95 -0.14 -17.27
CA GLY A 505 19.35 -1.53 -17.54
C GLY A 505 20.16 -1.68 -18.82
N LEU A 506 21.17 -2.56 -18.82
CA LEU A 506 22.06 -2.74 -19.99
C LEU A 506 21.36 -3.38 -21.21
N ASP A 507 20.40 -4.29 -21.01
CA ASP A 507 19.51 -4.81 -22.07
C ASP A 507 18.13 -4.13 -22.04
N ALA A 508 18.13 -2.80 -22.04
CA ALA A 508 16.88 -2.04 -22.11
C ALA A 508 16.07 -2.36 -23.38
N LYS A 509 16.73 -2.63 -24.50
CA LYS A 509 16.11 -2.75 -25.83
C LYS A 509 15.43 -4.11 -26.06
N GLY A 510 15.97 -5.21 -25.54
CA GLY A 510 15.28 -6.51 -25.56
C GLY A 510 14.06 -6.49 -24.64
N VAL A 511 14.29 -6.17 -23.37
CA VAL A 511 13.25 -6.19 -22.32
C VAL A 511 12.10 -5.19 -22.60
N ALA A 512 12.38 -4.01 -23.16
CA ALA A 512 11.34 -3.06 -23.55
C ALA A 512 10.39 -3.62 -24.63
N GLY A 513 10.93 -4.36 -25.61
CA GLY A 513 10.11 -5.00 -26.65
C GLY A 513 9.20 -6.08 -26.07
N GLU A 514 9.74 -6.92 -25.19
CA GLU A 514 8.98 -7.99 -24.53
C GLU A 514 7.87 -7.40 -23.64
N LEU A 515 8.19 -6.40 -22.81
CA LEU A 515 7.20 -5.71 -21.98
C LEU A 515 6.12 -5.02 -22.81
N ALA A 516 6.48 -4.38 -23.93
CA ALA A 516 5.52 -3.76 -24.83
C ALA A 516 4.55 -4.81 -25.42
N SER A 517 5.04 -5.93 -25.93
CA SER A 517 4.19 -7.02 -26.45
C SER A 517 3.24 -7.57 -25.39
N ARG A 518 3.72 -7.84 -24.16
CA ARG A 518 2.89 -8.30 -23.03
C ARG A 518 1.75 -7.32 -22.71
N ILE A 519 2.02 -6.01 -22.76
CA ILE A 519 1.00 -4.96 -22.55
C ILE A 519 -0.01 -4.93 -23.71
N ILE A 520 0.45 -4.99 -24.97
CA ILE A 520 -0.42 -5.04 -26.16
C ILE A 520 -1.39 -6.24 -26.10
N LEU A 521 -0.86 -7.43 -25.84
CA LEU A 521 -1.64 -8.67 -25.74
C LEU A 521 -2.64 -8.61 -24.57
N SER A 522 -2.27 -7.97 -23.45
CA SER A 522 -3.17 -7.75 -22.31
C SER A 522 -4.33 -6.80 -22.68
N CYS A 523 -4.06 -5.73 -23.44
CA CYS A 523 -5.10 -4.83 -23.95
C CYS A 523 -6.03 -5.52 -24.94
N ALA A 524 -5.51 -6.31 -25.87
CA ALA A 524 -6.30 -7.10 -26.81
C ALA A 524 -7.20 -8.12 -26.09
N MET A 525 -6.66 -8.84 -25.11
CA MET A 525 -7.43 -9.80 -24.30
C MET A 525 -8.58 -9.11 -23.56
N ARG A 526 -8.33 -7.96 -22.94
CA ARG A 526 -9.36 -7.17 -22.24
C ARG A 526 -10.46 -6.67 -23.17
N GLU A 527 -10.11 -6.17 -24.36
CA GLU A 527 -11.08 -5.67 -25.32
C GLU A 527 -11.91 -6.80 -25.96
N ALA A 528 -11.30 -7.96 -26.20
CA ALA A 528 -12.03 -9.15 -26.66
C ALA A 528 -13.01 -9.69 -25.60
N MET A 529 -12.60 -9.74 -24.32
CA MET A 529 -13.49 -10.05 -23.19
C MET A 529 -14.67 -9.08 -23.04
N ARG A 530 -14.56 -7.86 -23.58
CA ARG A 530 -15.62 -6.83 -23.63
C ARG A 530 -16.53 -6.98 -24.85
N LYS A 531 -15.99 -7.43 -25.99
CA LYS A 531 -16.72 -7.59 -27.27
C LYS A 531 -17.52 -8.88 -27.38
N SER A 532 -17.08 -9.97 -26.74
CA SER A 532 -17.65 -11.29 -26.94
C SER A 532 -19.14 -11.35 -26.53
N LYS A 533 -19.97 -11.94 -27.41
CA LYS A 533 -21.43 -12.03 -27.27
C LYS A 533 -21.95 -13.45 -27.05
N GLU A 534 -21.08 -14.46 -27.04
CA GLU A 534 -21.48 -15.82 -26.67
C GLU A 534 -21.82 -15.82 -25.16
N ASP A 535 -23.03 -16.30 -24.81
CA ASP A 535 -23.33 -16.67 -23.42
C ASP A 535 -22.31 -17.74 -22.99
N PRO A 536 -21.65 -17.62 -21.82
CA PRO A 536 -20.49 -18.43 -21.52
C PRO A 536 -20.88 -19.88 -21.23
N VAL A 537 -20.81 -20.74 -22.26
CA VAL A 537 -20.79 -22.20 -22.12
C VAL A 537 -19.80 -22.56 -21.02
N GLU A 538 -20.27 -23.26 -19.99
CA GLU A 538 -19.76 -23.17 -18.61
C GLU A 538 -18.25 -23.36 -18.45
N ILE A 539 -17.52 -22.26 -18.51
CA ILE A 539 -16.18 -22.12 -17.91
C ILE A 539 -16.35 -21.16 -16.73
N PRO A 540 -16.89 -21.63 -15.58
CA PRO A 540 -17.50 -20.79 -14.55
C PRO A 540 -16.55 -19.78 -13.87
N TYR A 541 -15.25 -19.88 -14.14
CA TYR A 541 -14.21 -19.08 -13.49
C TYR A 541 -13.11 -18.60 -14.45
N GLY A 542 -13.35 -18.63 -15.77
CA GLY A 542 -12.38 -18.13 -16.74
C GLY A 542 -13.03 -17.82 -18.08
N ARG A 543 -13.03 -16.55 -18.50
CA ARG A 543 -13.51 -16.17 -19.83
C ARG A 543 -12.53 -16.63 -20.91
N SER A 544 -12.74 -17.84 -21.43
CA SER A 544 -12.10 -18.28 -22.66
C SER A 544 -12.61 -17.42 -23.81
N VAL A 545 -11.74 -16.54 -24.30
CA VAL A 545 -11.99 -15.70 -25.47
C VAL A 545 -11.75 -16.55 -26.72
N ARG A 546 -12.68 -16.52 -27.70
CA ARG A 546 -12.42 -17.15 -29.00
C ARG A 546 -11.17 -16.54 -29.62
N LEU A 547 -10.33 -17.35 -30.25
CA LEU A 547 -9.13 -16.84 -30.91
C LEU A 547 -9.46 -15.75 -31.93
N ALA A 548 -10.57 -15.89 -32.66
CA ALA A 548 -11.11 -14.84 -33.53
C ALA A 548 -11.49 -13.54 -32.82
N ASP A 549 -12.19 -13.60 -31.66
CA ASP A 549 -12.51 -12.41 -30.85
C ASP A 549 -11.23 -11.69 -30.38
N PHE A 550 -10.23 -12.47 -29.93
CA PHE A 550 -8.93 -11.96 -29.50
C PHE A 550 -8.19 -11.27 -30.66
N LEU A 551 -8.18 -11.89 -31.84
CA LEU A 551 -7.52 -11.34 -33.02
C LEU A 551 -8.27 -10.14 -33.59
N ASN A 552 -9.61 -10.10 -33.55
CA ASN A 552 -10.39 -8.91 -33.90
C ASN A 552 -10.11 -7.75 -32.94
N ALA A 553 -9.94 -8.01 -31.65
CA ALA A 553 -9.54 -6.98 -30.68
C ALA A 553 -8.10 -6.49 -30.92
N LEU A 554 -7.16 -7.39 -31.23
CA LEU A 554 -5.77 -7.04 -31.51
C LEU A 554 -5.60 -6.26 -32.81
N THR A 555 -6.25 -6.70 -33.89
CA THR A 555 -5.98 -6.27 -35.29
C THR A 555 -7.04 -5.34 -35.88
N GLY A 556 -8.28 -5.38 -35.36
CA GLY A 556 -9.46 -4.75 -35.96
C GLY A 556 -10.14 -5.54 -37.09
N ARG A 557 -9.55 -6.65 -37.55
CA ARG A 557 -9.98 -7.43 -38.73
C ARG A 557 -10.98 -8.56 -38.42
N SER A 558 -11.68 -9.08 -39.44
CA SER A 558 -12.58 -10.24 -39.31
C SER A 558 -11.83 -11.56 -39.25
N GLU A 559 -12.55 -12.65 -38.93
CA GLU A 559 -12.00 -14.02 -38.84
C GLU A 559 -11.41 -14.51 -40.19
N ASP A 560 -11.86 -13.93 -41.31
CA ASP A 560 -11.49 -14.29 -42.68
C ASP A 560 -10.19 -13.62 -43.20
N GLU A 561 -9.57 -12.73 -42.42
CA GLU A 561 -8.51 -11.80 -42.88
C GLU A 561 -7.11 -12.03 -42.24
N LEU A 562 -6.85 -13.22 -41.66
CA LEU A 562 -5.83 -13.41 -40.61
C LEU A 562 -4.91 -14.66 -40.73
N GLU A 563 -3.59 -14.46 -40.64
CA GLU A 563 -2.49 -15.45 -40.49
C GLU A 563 -1.29 -14.79 -39.74
N LEU A 564 -0.49 -15.34 -38.76
CA LEU A 564 0.17 -14.49 -37.67
C LEU A 564 1.74 -14.21 -37.25
N GLY A 565 2.87 -15.01 -37.22
CA GLY A 565 4.38 -14.66 -36.99
C GLY A 565 5.29 -14.83 -35.64
N PHE A 566 6.42 -15.58 -35.50
CA PHE A 566 6.92 -16.20 -34.18
C PHE A 566 8.10 -15.62 -33.30
N ASP A 567 7.98 -15.61 -31.93
CA ASP A 567 9.08 -15.78 -30.89
C ASP A 567 8.54 -16.36 -29.55
N GLN A 568 7.68 -15.60 -28.81
CA GLN A 568 7.13 -16.06 -27.51
C GLN A 568 6.24 -17.30 -27.70
N LEU A 569 5.73 -17.93 -26.63
CA LEU A 569 4.89 -19.13 -26.71
C LEU A 569 3.64 -19.03 -25.82
N PHE A 570 2.49 -19.42 -26.37
CA PHE A 570 1.17 -19.47 -25.71
C PHE A 570 0.44 -20.76 -26.12
N THR A 571 -0.10 -21.53 -25.19
CA THR A 571 -0.84 -22.76 -25.52
C THR A 571 -2.20 -22.45 -26.18
N ILE A 572 -2.48 -23.05 -27.34
CA ILE A 572 -3.81 -23.11 -27.95
C ILE A 572 -4.39 -24.51 -27.75
N TYR A 573 -5.70 -24.60 -27.52
CA TYR A 573 -6.45 -25.85 -27.57
C TYR A 573 -7.42 -25.87 -28.74
N LEU A 574 -7.37 -26.92 -29.56
CA LEU A 574 -8.06 -26.99 -30.85
C LEU A 574 -9.47 -27.59 -30.81
N LYS A 575 -9.89 -28.18 -29.67
CA LYS A 575 -11.14 -28.92 -29.54
C LYS A 575 -11.89 -28.52 -28.28
N ARG A 576 -13.14 -28.06 -28.36
CA ARG A 576 -13.99 -27.87 -27.17
C ARG A 576 -14.28 -29.25 -26.53
N GLY A 577 -13.91 -29.45 -25.26
CA GLY A 577 -14.11 -30.71 -24.53
C GLY A 577 -13.41 -30.71 -23.16
N ASN A 578 -13.95 -31.47 -22.20
CA ASN A 578 -13.62 -31.29 -20.77
C ASN A 578 -12.25 -31.84 -20.35
N THR A 579 -11.72 -32.88 -21.01
CA THR A 579 -10.41 -33.47 -20.68
C THR A 579 -9.26 -32.71 -21.34
N LEU A 580 -8.14 -32.57 -20.64
CA LEU A 580 -6.87 -32.16 -21.25
C LEU A 580 -6.25 -33.37 -21.94
N ASN A 581 -6.08 -33.29 -23.26
CA ASN A 581 -5.32 -34.27 -24.06
C ASN A 581 -4.34 -33.51 -24.94
N GLU A 582 -3.05 -33.82 -24.78
CA GLU A 582 -1.94 -33.22 -25.54
C GLU A 582 -2.17 -33.29 -27.07
N GLN A 583 -2.84 -34.32 -27.57
CA GLN A 583 -3.18 -34.47 -28.99
C GLN A 583 -4.01 -33.31 -29.57
N ASN A 584 -4.76 -32.58 -28.73
CA ASN A 584 -5.54 -31.41 -29.16
C ASN A 584 -4.83 -30.07 -28.84
N ILE A 585 -3.58 -30.11 -28.36
CA ILE A 585 -2.77 -28.92 -28.07
C ILE A 585 -1.96 -28.50 -29.30
N THR A 586 -1.85 -27.19 -29.48
CA THR A 586 -0.88 -26.54 -30.37
C THR A 586 -0.41 -25.25 -29.69
N PHE A 587 0.34 -24.38 -30.37
CA PHE A 587 0.77 -23.10 -29.81
C PHE A 587 0.48 -21.89 -30.71
N CYS A 588 0.22 -20.77 -30.04
CA CYS A 588 0.41 -19.40 -30.50
C CYS A 588 1.83 -18.94 -30.09
N GLY A 589 2.38 -17.91 -30.74
CA GLY A 589 3.66 -17.36 -30.33
C GLY A 589 4.09 -16.10 -31.06
N VAL A 590 4.86 -15.21 -30.43
CA VAL A 590 4.85 -13.76 -30.77
C VAL A 590 6.25 -13.21 -31.04
N GLN A 591 6.66 -12.95 -32.30
CA GLN A 591 8.00 -12.35 -32.54
C GLN A 591 8.00 -10.92 -32.00
N VAL A 592 9.10 -10.46 -31.39
CA VAL A 592 9.32 -9.02 -31.20
C VAL A 592 10.67 -8.58 -31.76
N LYS A 593 10.66 -7.97 -32.95
CA LYS A 593 11.86 -7.32 -33.51
C LYS A 593 11.85 -5.82 -33.24
N ASN A 594 12.61 -5.43 -32.21
CA ASN A 594 12.76 -4.04 -31.79
C ASN A 594 13.85 -3.27 -32.59
N THR A 595 13.95 -3.53 -33.91
CA THR A 595 15.01 -3.01 -34.81
C THR A 595 14.49 -1.89 -35.71
N THR A 596 15.31 -0.88 -35.97
CA THR A 596 15.01 0.19 -36.94
C THR A 596 15.14 -0.25 -38.40
N THR A 597 15.97 -1.25 -38.67
CA THR A 597 16.05 -1.92 -39.97
C THR A 597 14.82 -2.79 -40.23
N LYS A 598 14.32 -2.78 -41.47
CA LYS A 598 13.25 -3.71 -41.88
C LYS A 598 13.78 -5.16 -41.80
N PRO A 599 13.05 -6.10 -41.17
CA PRO A 599 13.45 -7.51 -41.09
C PRO A 599 13.66 -8.16 -42.45
N ASN A 600 14.60 -9.10 -42.56
CA ASN A 600 14.70 -9.97 -43.73
C ASN A 600 13.73 -11.15 -43.58
N PHE A 601 12.45 -10.87 -43.83
CA PHE A 601 11.37 -11.84 -43.69
C PHE A 601 11.67 -13.18 -44.37
N ALA A 602 12.33 -13.21 -45.54
CA ALA A 602 12.65 -14.45 -46.25
C ALA A 602 13.75 -15.32 -45.61
N GLN A 603 14.55 -14.76 -44.70
CA GLN A 603 15.50 -15.50 -43.86
C GLN A 603 14.90 -15.86 -42.50
N ASP A 604 14.24 -14.91 -41.85
CA ASP A 604 13.68 -15.11 -40.50
C ASP A 604 12.54 -16.14 -40.50
N ASP A 605 11.70 -16.14 -41.53
CA ASP A 605 10.60 -17.09 -41.78
C ASP A 605 10.99 -18.57 -41.65
N ARG A 606 12.24 -18.92 -41.99
CA ARG A 606 12.74 -20.29 -41.90
C ARG A 606 12.87 -20.80 -40.46
N LYS A 607 12.90 -19.88 -39.48
CA LYS A 607 12.96 -20.18 -38.05
C LYS A 607 11.57 -20.18 -37.40
N TRP A 608 10.52 -19.88 -38.15
CA TRP A 608 9.14 -19.82 -37.63
C TRP A 608 8.43 -21.15 -37.84
N THR A 609 8.92 -22.18 -37.17
CA THR A 609 8.42 -23.55 -37.19
C THR A 609 8.51 -24.19 -35.81
N ASP A 610 7.66 -25.18 -35.56
CA ASP A 610 7.69 -26.05 -34.38
C ASP A 610 9.03 -26.76 -34.19
N VAL A 611 9.66 -27.19 -35.30
CA VAL A 611 11.01 -27.78 -35.31
C VAL A 611 12.08 -26.77 -34.85
N SER A 612 11.90 -25.47 -35.07
CA SER A 612 12.89 -24.44 -34.71
C SER A 612 12.76 -23.89 -33.29
N SER A 613 11.66 -24.20 -32.59
CA SER A 613 11.40 -23.76 -31.22
C SER A 613 11.48 -24.90 -30.19
N ASP A 614 11.90 -26.10 -30.61
CA ASP A 614 11.85 -27.36 -29.84
C ASP A 614 10.45 -27.75 -29.31
N VAL A 615 9.38 -27.09 -29.80
CA VAL A 615 8.01 -27.35 -29.36
C VAL A 615 7.44 -28.56 -30.11
N LYS A 616 7.30 -29.68 -29.40
CA LYS A 616 6.65 -30.89 -29.91
C LYS A 616 5.16 -30.67 -30.09
N ILE A 617 4.71 -30.36 -31.31
CA ILE A 617 3.29 -30.38 -31.69
C ILE A 617 2.84 -31.83 -31.95
N PRO A 618 1.81 -32.34 -31.24
CA PRO A 618 1.20 -33.61 -31.58
C PRO A 618 0.37 -33.56 -32.87
N MET A 619 0.30 -34.69 -33.58
CA MET A 619 -0.65 -34.95 -34.69
C MET A 619 -0.69 -33.90 -35.83
N ALA A 620 0.43 -33.24 -36.12
CA ALA A 620 0.54 -32.25 -37.20
C ALA A 620 -0.49 -31.09 -37.10
N ASN A 621 -0.90 -30.75 -35.88
CA ASN A 621 -1.86 -29.68 -35.61
C ASN A 621 -1.43 -28.34 -36.24
N PRO A 622 -2.39 -27.51 -36.70
CA PRO A 622 -2.10 -26.16 -37.16
C PRO A 622 -1.56 -25.31 -36.02
N TYR A 623 -0.69 -24.35 -36.30
CA TYR A 623 -0.07 -23.51 -35.28
C TYR A 623 -0.15 -22.02 -35.62
N LEU A 624 -0.33 -21.25 -34.55
CA LEU A 624 -0.50 -19.81 -34.56
C LEU A 624 0.73 -19.13 -33.99
N VAL A 625 0.80 -17.86 -34.27
CA VAL A 625 2.04 -17.15 -34.51
C VAL A 625 1.63 -15.63 -34.38
N LEU A 626 2.45 -14.58 -34.17
CA LEU A 626 2.11 -13.12 -34.02
C LEU A 626 3.34 -12.12 -34.17
N PHE A 627 3.79 -11.66 -35.37
CA PHE A 627 5.09 -10.91 -35.52
C PHE A 627 4.97 -9.40 -35.26
N MET A 628 5.61 -8.90 -34.20
CA MET A 628 5.57 -7.50 -33.77
C MET A 628 6.84 -6.71 -34.14
N SER A 629 6.75 -5.88 -35.17
CA SER A 629 7.86 -5.05 -35.70
C SER A 629 7.79 -3.61 -35.18
N LEU A 630 7.93 -3.45 -33.86
CA LEU A 630 7.47 -2.27 -33.11
C LEU A 630 8.15 -0.94 -33.50
N LYS A 631 9.33 -0.93 -34.15
CA LYS A 631 10.01 0.30 -34.63
C LYS A 631 9.84 0.61 -36.11
N THR A 632 9.25 -0.28 -36.89
CA THR A 632 9.19 -0.15 -38.36
C THR A 632 7.82 0.34 -38.84
N LYS A 633 7.78 1.10 -39.94
CA LYS A 633 6.53 1.57 -40.57
C LYS A 633 6.12 0.67 -41.75
N GLY A 634 4.83 0.38 -41.83
CA GLY A 634 4.16 -0.47 -42.82
C GLY A 634 2.74 -0.80 -42.35
N ASP A 635 1.98 -1.54 -43.16
CA ASP A 635 0.62 -1.99 -42.85
C ASP A 635 0.60 -3.44 -42.37
N VAL A 636 -0.45 -3.83 -41.64
CA VAL A 636 -0.61 -5.21 -41.15
C VAL A 636 -0.81 -6.16 -42.34
N ALA A 637 0.13 -7.08 -42.57
CA ALA A 637 0.18 -7.91 -43.78
C ALA A 637 0.48 -9.38 -43.48
N PRO A 638 -0.08 -10.35 -44.23
CA PRO A 638 0.30 -11.76 -44.12
C PRO A 638 1.67 -12.05 -44.77
N LEU A 639 2.28 -13.15 -44.36
CA LEU A 639 3.50 -13.74 -44.89
C LEU A 639 3.13 -15.02 -45.63
N LEU A 640 3.47 -15.07 -46.93
CA LEU A 640 3.22 -16.21 -47.81
C LEU A 640 3.62 -17.55 -47.14
N PRO A 641 2.66 -18.46 -46.85
CA PRO A 641 2.93 -19.66 -46.07
C PRO A 641 3.77 -20.68 -46.85
N LYS A 642 4.75 -21.28 -46.17
CA LYS A 642 5.55 -22.42 -46.67
C LYS A 642 5.23 -23.75 -45.97
N ASP A 643 4.60 -23.69 -44.80
CA ASP A 643 4.03 -24.85 -44.10
C ASP A 643 2.51 -24.66 -44.10
N ALA A 644 1.77 -25.63 -44.64
CA ALA A 644 0.32 -25.59 -44.73
C ALA A 644 -0.39 -25.64 -43.35
N ARG A 645 0.34 -25.96 -42.27
CA ARG A 645 -0.13 -25.91 -40.89
C ARG A 645 -0.05 -24.51 -40.29
N ARG A 646 0.65 -23.56 -40.93
CA ARG A 646 1.12 -22.32 -40.29
C ARG A 646 0.55 -21.06 -40.89
N ALA A 647 -0.13 -20.29 -40.05
CA ALA A 647 -0.55 -18.93 -40.35
C ALA A 647 0.57 -17.91 -40.02
N SER A 648 0.92 -16.92 -40.88
CA SER A 648 1.90 -15.84 -40.55
C SER A 648 1.52 -14.37 -40.95
N GLN A 649 1.65 -13.37 -40.04
CA GLN A 649 1.29 -11.91 -40.11
C GLN A 649 2.55 -11.14 -39.77
N VAL A 650 2.56 -9.86 -40.11
CA VAL A 650 3.46 -8.82 -39.64
C VAL A 650 2.64 -7.64 -39.14
N PHE A 651 2.93 -7.19 -37.92
CA PHE A 651 2.49 -5.91 -37.35
C PHE A 651 3.64 -4.91 -37.42
N HIS A 652 3.34 -3.65 -37.74
CA HIS A 652 4.32 -2.58 -37.91
C HIS A 652 3.97 -1.37 -37.02
N GLY A 653 4.89 -0.97 -36.15
CA GLY A 653 4.66 0.11 -35.18
C GLY A 653 3.54 -0.20 -34.19
N PHE A 654 3.01 0.83 -33.52
CA PHE A 654 1.87 0.71 -32.60
C PHE A 654 0.51 1.00 -33.24
N LYS A 655 0.48 1.73 -34.36
CA LYS A 655 -0.77 2.09 -35.06
C LYS A 655 -1.46 0.89 -35.74
N GLY A 656 -0.78 -0.26 -35.84
CA GLY A 656 -1.35 -1.52 -36.33
C GLY A 656 -2.16 -2.31 -35.29
N TYR A 657 -2.33 -1.83 -34.05
CA TYR A 657 -3.08 -2.54 -33.00
C TYR A 657 -4.37 -1.79 -32.62
N ALA A 658 -5.52 -2.37 -32.96
CA ALA A 658 -6.83 -1.78 -32.66
C ALA A 658 -7.17 -1.71 -31.16
N CYS A 659 -6.45 -2.47 -30.32
CA CYS A 659 -6.62 -2.49 -28.86
C CYS A 659 -5.88 -1.36 -28.11
N LEU A 660 -5.13 -0.48 -28.79
CA LEU A 660 -4.34 0.56 -28.16
C LEU A 660 -4.99 1.95 -28.30
N PRO A 661 -5.41 2.58 -27.18
CA PRO A 661 -5.68 4.02 -27.16
C PRO A 661 -4.42 4.83 -27.46
N GLU A 662 -4.57 5.97 -28.15
CA GLU A 662 -3.45 6.76 -28.71
C GLU A 662 -2.34 7.06 -27.70
N GLY A 663 -2.65 7.68 -26.55
CA GLY A 663 -1.63 7.96 -25.51
C GLY A 663 -0.97 6.72 -24.89
N VAL A 664 -1.56 5.53 -25.00
CA VAL A 664 -0.91 4.26 -24.61
C VAL A 664 0.09 3.83 -25.67
N ALA A 665 -0.26 3.95 -26.95
CA ALA A 665 0.65 3.71 -28.06
C ALA A 665 1.86 4.67 -28.01
N GLU A 666 1.64 5.96 -27.74
CA GLU A 666 2.72 6.95 -27.53
C GLU A 666 3.66 6.56 -26.37
N ALA A 667 3.10 6.15 -25.24
CA ALA A 667 3.90 5.74 -24.08
C ALA A 667 4.71 4.47 -24.34
N LEU A 668 4.16 3.51 -25.10
CA LEU A 668 4.89 2.32 -25.54
C LEU A 668 5.96 2.66 -26.59
N GLU A 669 5.73 3.66 -27.45
CA GLU A 669 6.73 4.17 -28.38
C GLU A 669 7.90 4.84 -27.64
N GLU A 670 7.63 5.66 -26.62
CA GLU A 670 8.66 6.16 -25.69
C GLU A 670 9.44 5.01 -25.02
N MET A 671 8.75 3.94 -24.61
CA MET A 671 9.35 2.80 -23.93
C MET A 671 10.29 1.99 -24.83
N ILE A 672 9.92 1.68 -26.08
CA ILE A 672 10.79 0.88 -26.96
C ILE A 672 11.97 1.66 -27.54
N GLN A 673 11.86 2.99 -27.60
CA GLN A 673 12.95 3.88 -28.02
C GLN A 673 13.94 4.19 -26.88
N VAL A 674 13.72 3.64 -25.68
CA VAL A 674 14.64 3.81 -24.57
C VAL A 674 16.03 3.22 -24.90
N GLU A 675 17.06 4.00 -24.60
CA GLU A 675 18.45 3.57 -24.61
C GLU A 675 19.00 3.63 -23.18
N PRO A 676 19.94 2.74 -22.78
CA PRO A 676 20.55 2.81 -21.46
C PRO A 676 21.37 4.10 -21.31
N ASP A 677 21.12 4.88 -20.26
CA ASP A 677 21.90 6.08 -19.96
C ASP A 677 22.33 6.11 -18.49
N LEU A 678 23.35 5.32 -18.16
CA LEU A 678 23.98 5.31 -16.85
C LEU A 678 24.58 6.68 -16.48
N ARG A 679 24.90 7.55 -17.46
CA ARG A 679 25.34 8.93 -17.20
C ARG A 679 24.30 9.71 -16.40
N SER A 680 22.99 9.48 -16.61
CA SER A 680 21.91 10.10 -15.81
C SER A 680 21.98 9.81 -14.30
N LEU A 681 22.68 8.74 -13.89
CA LEU A 681 22.92 8.42 -12.47
C LEU A 681 24.01 9.29 -11.82
N HIS A 682 24.77 10.07 -12.60
CA HIS A 682 25.87 10.92 -12.16
C HIS A 682 25.54 12.41 -12.40
N GLN A 683 25.53 13.20 -11.32
CA GLN A 683 25.29 14.66 -11.39
C GLN A 683 26.59 15.42 -11.62
N ASP A 684 27.70 14.89 -11.11
CA ASP A 684 29.05 15.37 -11.31
C ASP A 684 29.56 15.06 -12.73
N GLN A 685 30.50 15.87 -13.24
CA GLN A 685 31.08 15.69 -14.57
C GLN A 685 32.04 14.47 -14.63
N PRO A 686 32.97 14.26 -13.66
CA PRO A 686 33.88 13.10 -13.71
C PRO A 686 33.16 11.76 -13.66
N GLY A 687 32.07 11.64 -12.89
CA GLY A 687 31.24 10.45 -12.84
C GLY A 687 30.52 10.17 -14.16
N ARG A 688 30.09 11.20 -14.89
CA ARG A 688 29.51 11.07 -16.24
C ARG A 688 30.57 10.64 -17.27
N GLU A 689 31.77 11.22 -17.20
CA GLU A 689 32.91 10.86 -18.05
C GLU A 689 33.41 9.44 -17.77
N TYR A 690 33.47 9.04 -16.49
CA TYR A 690 33.80 7.67 -16.09
C TYR A 690 32.73 6.68 -16.57
N ALA A 691 31.44 6.94 -16.31
CA ALA A 691 30.35 6.08 -16.75
C ALA A 691 30.31 5.91 -18.29
N HIS A 692 30.67 6.96 -19.03
CA HIS A 692 30.87 6.92 -20.48
C HIS A 692 32.08 6.05 -20.87
N THR A 693 33.24 6.29 -20.25
CA THR A 693 34.51 5.63 -20.58
C THR A 693 34.52 4.13 -20.27
N VAL A 694 33.83 3.69 -19.19
CA VAL A 694 33.79 2.26 -18.80
C VAL A 694 32.63 1.48 -19.44
N ASN A 695 31.69 2.15 -20.11
CA ASN A 695 30.62 1.51 -20.89
C ASN A 695 30.61 2.02 -22.35
N PRO A 696 31.74 1.97 -23.09
CA PRO A 696 31.82 2.60 -24.41
C PRO A 696 30.76 2.06 -25.36
N LEU A 697 30.51 0.75 -25.35
CA LEU A 697 29.49 0.06 -26.16
C LEU A 697 28.05 0.57 -25.96
N VAL A 698 27.78 1.29 -24.86
CA VAL A 698 26.46 1.90 -24.59
C VAL A 698 26.33 3.28 -25.24
N TYR A 699 27.44 4.00 -25.42
CA TYR A 699 27.45 5.40 -25.89
C TYR A 699 28.07 5.61 -27.27
N THR A 700 28.79 4.62 -27.82
CA THR A 700 29.25 4.62 -29.22
C THR A 700 28.13 4.28 -30.20
N GLY A 701 27.05 5.08 -30.15
CA GLY A 701 26.15 5.25 -31.30
C GLY A 701 26.80 6.16 -32.35
N PRO A 702 26.40 6.08 -33.63
CA PRO A 702 26.98 6.91 -34.68
C PRO A 702 26.68 8.40 -34.44
N GLN A 703 27.68 9.24 -34.63
CA GLN A 703 27.50 10.70 -34.61
C GLN A 703 26.61 11.15 -35.77
N SER A 704 25.69 12.07 -35.47
CA SER A 704 24.85 12.81 -36.42
C SER A 704 25.21 14.29 -36.39
#